data_AF-A0AB39Q7L0-F1
#
_entry.id   AF-A0AB39Q7L0-F1
#
_cell.length_a   1.000
_cell.length_b   1.000
_cell.length_c   1.000
_cell.angle_alpha   90.00
_cell.angle_beta   90.00
_cell.angle_gamma   90.00
#
_symmetry.space_group_name_H-M   'P 1'
#
loop_
_entity.id
_entity.type
_entity.pdbx_description
1 polymer ?
#
loop_
_entity_poly.entity_id
_entity_poly.type
_entity_poly.pdbx_seq_one_letter_code
_entity_poly.pdbx_strand_id
1 'polypeptide(L)'
;MSHSSPHDKPTALQKHLHGTRLTHLAELDTLLNQPEFTGDEPATAAERYQRTYDRLGALGRHEGGALSLAGDPARLQSVLAWAAAADPALFHAAAVHFGVCTATVVELGPPGPYLTDLLGELDRGQAFGTILITELGRGNSHLAPGTQARFHPGSRSFTLHTPEPGAAKIMANVAAPGVPKTAIVYAELLVGDRPCGVFPFAVRVRTTAGPGRGIRIRALPGVRAVPLDYALVTFDGAPVPYDGWLRDSASITDSGRFVDPLADRDRRLVRSTVFSANASMGAAVGCVSAASACMTAALRYAGQRVTAGRLAPGIGVLGYSSQQSALYSALAHTYAAGFLVERAKSWYLERTSSPDVTEATAAPTWAPWASVHRGLALAKVAATRALEEAGSTCRTRSGAQGLLTGNRVVEYEGLAQVYQAAAGDNLLIRMDAGKSLAQDADHRPQAGRTGRGSSRADPEDAATVRELAAAREAGLLIALRGRLAERDTGAATPLEVWNPLLDRAASLADAHLTSLVLDAFEEAVRSARDSRTAEPLRALQTLYGLDVLERDLAWHLESGTLTAADAARIHTAREAAVTRVHRHAPALVEALAVPPARLHAPMAERDYIAALVPAGPRGGPEPTRTSTVRPIDEETSPTTRTSPTTRTSPAALFSLENKTAFVTGASRGFGREIALAYAEAGADVALLARGTDDLEKVAAEIETLGRNALVLSCDVSNAGQIARAASDALAEFGHVDIVVNNAATVDCAGPFLDLTFQDWVHTSRVNLESMLHVCYALGPQLIRQGSGSLINVASIAGTSGFPFLSFYGATKAAMISFTRSLAAEWARSGVRVNALTPGWHATELTSKFLDDPDISEGIVRQIPTGRWGEPDEIVGAAVYLASDASKNTTGSCLTVDGGQTAFTGGSAMTDMLKLGRVSST
;
A
#
# COMPACT_ATOMS: atom_id res chain seq x y z
N MET A 1 26.16 -0.28 35.24
CA MET A 1 25.95 -1.72 35.50
C MET A 1 24.45 -1.97 35.42
N SER A 2 23.96 -2.31 34.22
CA SER A 2 22.55 -2.51 33.92
C SER A 2 22.10 -3.90 34.35
N HIS A 3 20.94 -3.99 35.02
CA HIS A 3 20.28 -5.25 35.30
C HIS A 3 19.72 -5.82 33.99
N SER A 4 20.37 -6.86 33.46
CA SER A 4 19.81 -7.69 32.40
C SER A 4 18.60 -8.46 32.95
N SER A 5 17.49 -8.36 32.24
CA SER A 5 16.27 -9.08 32.56
C SER A 5 16.44 -10.54 32.12
N PRO A 6 15.77 -11.53 32.74
CA PRO A 6 15.83 -12.94 32.33
C PRO A 6 15.40 -13.22 30.88
N HIS A 7 14.91 -12.20 30.16
CA HIS A 7 14.49 -12.21 28.76
C HIS A 7 15.60 -11.84 27.74
N ASP A 8 16.84 -11.58 28.17
CA ASP A 8 17.91 -11.09 27.25
C ASP A 8 18.71 -12.20 26.53
N LYS A 9 18.36 -13.49 26.70
CA LYS A 9 19.05 -14.59 26.00
C LYS A 9 18.31 -14.96 24.71
N PRO A 10 18.98 -14.98 23.54
CA PRO A 10 18.31 -15.34 22.29
C PRO A 10 17.69 -16.74 22.33
N THR A 11 16.47 -16.85 21.82
CA THR A 11 15.74 -18.12 21.73
C THR A 11 16.42 -19.09 20.76
N ALA A 12 16.08 -20.37 20.86
CA ALA A 12 16.59 -21.39 19.92
C ALA A 12 16.24 -21.03 18.47
N LEU A 13 15.01 -20.53 18.24
CA LEU A 13 14.56 -20.14 16.91
C LEU A 13 15.29 -18.88 16.40
N GLN A 14 15.52 -17.88 17.24
CA GLN A 14 16.35 -16.72 16.86
C GLN A 14 17.76 -17.15 16.47
N LYS A 15 18.41 -17.99 17.28
CA LYS A 15 19.77 -18.49 17.00
C LYS A 15 19.83 -19.28 15.71
N HIS A 16 18.81 -20.09 15.45
CA HIS A 16 18.70 -20.87 14.24
C HIS A 16 18.59 -19.98 12.99
N LEU A 17 17.75 -18.95 13.04
CA LEU A 17 17.47 -18.08 11.89
C LEU A 17 18.57 -17.06 11.60
N HIS A 18 19.19 -16.51 12.65
CA HIS A 18 20.07 -15.35 12.52
C HIS A 18 21.52 -15.65 12.88
N GLY A 19 21.80 -16.71 13.64
CA GLY A 19 23.15 -17.11 14.02
C GLY A 19 23.97 -15.96 14.62
N THR A 20 25.16 -15.73 14.05
CA THR A 20 26.09 -14.65 14.47
C THR A 20 25.55 -13.25 14.19
N ARG A 21 24.59 -13.09 13.28
CA ARG A 21 23.96 -11.79 12.97
C ARG A 21 23.26 -11.19 14.19
N LEU A 22 22.77 -12.00 15.13
CA LEU A 22 22.17 -11.49 16.37
C LEU A 22 23.15 -10.64 17.18
N THR A 23 24.41 -11.09 17.27
CA THR A 23 25.45 -10.37 17.98
C THR A 23 25.73 -9.04 17.31
N HIS A 24 25.87 -9.03 15.97
CA HIS A 24 26.07 -7.80 15.21
C HIS A 24 24.90 -6.81 15.38
N LEU A 25 23.66 -7.30 15.33
CA LEU A 25 22.47 -6.48 15.53
C LEU A 25 22.40 -5.89 16.95
N ALA A 26 22.81 -6.65 17.97
CA ALA A 26 22.85 -6.19 19.35
C ALA A 26 23.97 -5.14 19.59
N GLU A 27 25.12 -5.30 18.94
CA GLU A 27 26.19 -4.28 18.96
C GLU A 27 25.70 -2.96 18.34
N LEU A 28 25.01 -3.05 17.19
CA LEU A 28 24.45 -1.87 16.51
C LEU A 28 23.35 -1.19 17.32
N ASP A 29 22.57 -1.91 18.12
CA ASP A 29 21.56 -1.31 19.01
C ASP A 29 22.16 -0.34 20.04
N THR A 30 23.48 -0.38 20.29
CA THR A 30 24.15 0.60 21.15
C THR A 30 24.10 2.03 20.57
N LEU A 31 24.00 2.18 19.24
CA LEU A 31 23.84 3.46 18.55
C LEU A 31 22.56 4.19 18.96
N LEU A 32 21.51 3.46 19.34
CA LEU A 32 20.22 4.05 19.71
C LEU A 32 20.30 4.94 20.97
N ASN A 33 21.37 4.80 21.75
CA ASN A 33 21.64 5.63 22.93
C ASN A 33 22.42 6.91 22.61
N GLN A 34 22.85 7.10 21.35
CA GLN A 34 23.59 8.29 20.95
C GLN A 34 22.65 9.49 20.72
N PRO A 35 23.13 10.73 20.93
CA PRO A 35 22.32 11.94 20.72
C PRO A 35 21.63 12.00 19.35
N GLU A 36 22.28 11.53 18.28
CA GLU A 36 21.77 11.51 16.91
C GLU A 36 20.52 10.61 16.75
N PHE A 37 20.36 9.62 17.63
CA PHE A 37 19.23 8.68 17.64
C PHE A 37 18.17 9.01 18.69
N THR A 38 18.43 9.98 19.57
CA THR A 38 17.51 10.39 20.65
C THR A 38 16.85 11.75 20.34
N GLY A 39 15.71 12.04 20.99
CA GLY A 39 14.99 13.31 20.86
C GLY A 39 13.72 13.26 19.99
N ASP A 40 12.93 14.34 20.05
CA ASP A 40 11.62 14.46 19.41
C ASP A 40 11.68 14.41 17.87
N GLU A 41 10.59 14.05 17.21
CA GLU A 41 10.48 14.04 15.75
C GLU A 41 10.80 15.43 15.14
N PRO A 42 11.59 15.50 14.05
CA PRO A 42 11.91 16.77 13.38
C PRO A 42 10.65 17.53 12.92
N ALA A 43 10.60 18.84 13.19
CA ALA A 43 9.46 19.70 12.85
C ALA A 43 9.43 20.08 11.36
N THR A 44 10.60 20.14 10.72
CA THR A 44 10.74 20.50 9.30
C THR A 44 11.40 19.38 8.49
N ALA A 45 11.19 19.39 7.16
CA ALA A 45 11.86 18.47 6.26
C ALA A 45 13.39 18.65 6.26
N ALA A 46 13.88 19.88 6.39
CA ALA A 46 15.32 20.17 6.44
C ALA A 46 15.99 19.55 7.67
N GLU A 47 15.38 19.70 8.85
CA GLU A 47 15.85 19.05 10.09
C GLU A 47 15.82 17.53 9.98
N ARG A 48 14.81 16.97 9.31
CA ARG A 48 14.71 15.53 9.06
C ARG A 48 15.88 15.03 8.21
N TYR A 49 16.18 15.71 7.10
CA TYR A 49 17.32 15.35 6.25
C TYR A 49 18.65 15.45 7.00
N GLN A 50 18.85 16.54 7.76
CA GLN A 50 20.06 16.71 8.55
C GLN A 50 20.23 15.57 9.55
N ARG A 51 19.15 15.23 10.29
CA ARG A 51 19.18 14.12 11.24
C ARG A 51 19.53 12.79 10.58
N THR A 52 19.02 12.51 9.38
CA THR A 52 19.40 11.30 8.63
C THR A 52 20.90 11.26 8.33
N TYR A 53 21.51 12.39 7.95
CA TYR A 53 22.94 12.47 7.69
C TYR A 53 23.81 12.41 8.95
N ASP A 54 23.35 13.02 10.05
CA ASP A 54 24.03 12.93 11.34
C ASP A 54 24.07 11.47 11.83
N ARG A 55 22.93 10.76 11.72
CA ARG A 55 22.82 9.32 12.01
C ARG A 55 23.69 8.47 11.09
N LEU A 56 23.74 8.78 9.79
CA LEU A 56 24.59 8.08 8.83
C LEU A 56 26.08 8.26 9.18
N GLY A 57 26.48 9.46 9.58
CA GLY A 57 27.84 9.74 10.06
C GLY A 57 28.18 9.00 11.36
N ALA A 58 27.25 8.97 12.32
CA ALA A 58 27.40 8.21 13.56
C ALA A 58 27.56 6.71 13.30
N LEU A 59 26.73 6.15 12.41
CA LEU A 59 26.82 4.76 11.97
C LEU A 59 28.18 4.47 11.31
N GLY A 60 28.64 5.33 10.40
CA GLY A 60 29.96 5.18 9.78
C GLY A 60 31.10 5.19 10.80
N ARG A 61 31.09 6.11 11.77
CA ARG A 61 32.10 6.15 12.85
C ARG A 61 32.09 4.90 13.71
N HIS A 62 30.92 4.38 14.04
CA HIS A 62 30.77 3.16 14.84
C HIS A 62 31.38 1.93 14.13
N GLU A 63 31.21 1.84 12.80
CA GLU A 63 31.71 0.73 11.99
C GLU A 63 33.18 0.89 11.54
N GLY A 64 33.87 1.93 12.00
CA GLY A 64 35.26 2.19 11.64
C GLY A 64 35.46 2.81 10.25
N GLY A 65 34.42 3.41 9.68
CA GLY A 65 34.44 4.12 8.41
C GLY A 65 33.81 3.37 7.25
N ALA A 66 33.62 4.07 6.13
CA ALA A 66 33.00 3.52 4.93
C ALA A 66 33.86 2.44 4.25
N LEU A 67 35.20 2.55 4.34
CA LEU A 67 36.13 1.57 3.76
C LEU A 67 36.15 0.26 4.55
N SER A 68 36.00 0.33 5.88
CA SER A 68 35.83 -0.84 6.74
C SER A 68 34.66 -1.70 6.26
N LEU A 69 33.49 -1.08 6.03
CA LEU A 69 32.30 -1.77 5.54
C LEU A 69 32.44 -2.27 4.10
N ALA A 70 33.15 -1.55 3.24
CA ALA A 70 33.42 -2.01 1.88
C ALA A 70 34.30 -3.27 1.86
N GLY A 71 35.18 -3.44 2.86
CA GLY A 71 36.03 -4.62 3.04
C GLY A 71 35.33 -5.80 3.73
N ASP A 72 34.17 -5.60 4.35
CA ASP A 72 33.39 -6.65 5.01
C ASP A 72 31.91 -6.67 4.52
N PRO A 73 31.64 -7.36 3.40
CA PRO A 73 30.29 -7.43 2.83
C PRO A 73 29.26 -8.06 3.78
N ALA A 74 29.66 -8.98 4.66
CA ALA A 74 28.75 -9.62 5.61
C ALA A 74 28.34 -8.64 6.73
N ARG A 75 29.29 -7.85 7.23
CA ARG A 75 29.01 -6.77 8.18
C ARG A 75 28.14 -5.68 7.54
N LEU A 76 28.44 -5.28 6.30
CA LEU A 76 27.62 -4.34 5.55
C LEU A 76 26.15 -4.79 5.48
N GLN A 77 25.86 -6.05 5.15
CA GLN A 77 24.47 -6.54 5.13
C GLN A 77 23.81 -6.49 6.53
N SER A 78 24.57 -6.71 7.60
CA SER A 78 24.05 -6.59 8.98
C SER A 78 23.70 -5.14 9.32
N VAL A 79 24.55 -4.20 8.93
CA VAL A 79 24.34 -2.75 9.08
C VAL A 79 23.11 -2.28 8.30
N LEU A 80 22.97 -2.69 7.03
CA LEU A 80 21.83 -2.31 6.20
C LEU A 80 20.52 -2.87 6.75
N ALA A 81 20.53 -4.12 7.23
CA ALA A 81 19.36 -4.69 7.88
C ALA A 81 18.94 -3.93 9.14
N TRP A 82 19.92 -3.61 10.01
CA TRP A 82 19.67 -2.86 11.22
C TRP A 82 19.09 -1.48 10.91
N ALA A 83 19.71 -0.75 9.97
CA ALA A 83 19.25 0.56 9.53
C ALA A 83 17.82 0.50 8.99
N ALA A 84 17.48 -0.54 8.20
CA ALA A 84 16.14 -0.67 7.61
C ALA A 84 15.05 -0.91 8.65
N ALA A 85 15.36 -1.66 9.70
CA ALA A 85 14.44 -1.84 10.82
C ALA A 85 14.35 -0.58 11.68
N ALA A 86 15.46 0.14 11.86
CA ALA A 86 15.51 1.34 12.68
C ALA A 86 14.80 2.52 12.01
N ASP A 87 15.19 2.89 10.79
CA ASP A 87 14.76 4.10 10.10
C ASP A 87 14.90 3.92 8.57
N PRO A 88 13.78 3.84 7.81
CA PRO A 88 13.82 3.66 6.35
C PRO A 88 14.64 4.70 5.58
N ALA A 89 14.67 5.96 6.03
CA ALA A 89 15.46 7.01 5.38
C ALA A 89 16.96 6.84 5.66
N LEU A 90 17.32 6.48 6.90
CA LEU A 90 18.70 6.11 7.25
C LEU A 90 19.17 4.91 6.43
N PHE A 91 18.35 3.88 6.29
CA PHE A 91 18.67 2.74 5.45
C PHE A 91 18.92 3.14 4.00
N HIS A 92 18.03 3.91 3.39
CA HIS A 92 18.22 4.31 2.00
C HIS A 92 19.51 5.11 1.82
N ALA A 93 19.81 6.03 2.73
CA ALA A 93 21.05 6.79 2.72
C ALA A 93 22.29 5.89 2.93
N ALA A 94 22.23 4.91 3.84
CA ALA A 94 23.31 3.97 4.11
C ALA A 94 23.55 2.99 2.95
N ALA A 95 22.49 2.47 2.34
CA ALA A 95 22.56 1.58 1.18
C ALA A 95 23.22 2.29 0.00
N VAL A 96 22.84 3.54 -0.25
CA VAL A 96 23.44 4.36 -1.31
C VAL A 96 24.88 4.75 -0.97
N HIS A 97 25.16 5.18 0.26
CA HIS A 97 26.50 5.63 0.64
C HIS A 97 27.51 4.48 0.71
N PHE A 98 27.26 3.47 1.54
CA PHE A 98 28.19 2.36 1.76
C PHE A 98 28.12 1.32 0.65
N GLY A 99 26.90 0.83 0.35
CA GLY A 99 26.70 -0.30 -0.55
C GLY A 99 26.83 0.04 -2.04
N VAL A 100 26.62 1.29 -2.43
CA VAL A 100 26.64 1.69 -3.84
C VAL A 100 27.80 2.64 -4.14
N CYS A 101 27.82 3.82 -3.54
CA CYS A 101 28.82 4.85 -3.85
C CYS A 101 30.23 4.39 -3.47
N THR A 102 30.48 4.07 -2.19
CA THR A 102 31.80 3.67 -1.71
C THR A 102 32.25 2.36 -2.37
N ALA A 103 31.39 1.35 -2.42
CA ALA A 103 31.71 0.08 -3.08
C ALA A 103 32.10 0.28 -4.56
N THR A 104 31.42 1.15 -5.32
CA THR A 104 31.77 1.41 -6.72
C THR A 104 33.17 2.03 -6.86
N VAL A 105 33.53 2.97 -5.97
CA VAL A 105 34.87 3.57 -5.99
C VAL A 105 35.93 2.53 -5.63
N VAL A 106 35.68 1.68 -4.64
CA VAL A 106 36.62 0.63 -4.22
C VAL A 106 36.79 -0.44 -5.30
N GLU A 107 35.71 -0.85 -5.97
CA GLU A 107 35.73 -1.93 -6.98
C GLU A 107 36.28 -1.48 -8.33
N LEU A 108 36.05 -0.22 -8.75
CA LEU A 108 36.37 0.26 -10.11
C LEU A 108 37.39 1.41 -10.15
N GLY A 109 37.75 1.98 -9.00
CA GLY A 109 38.60 3.15 -8.90
C GLY A 109 40.08 2.83 -9.19
N PRO A 110 40.74 3.56 -10.11
CA PRO A 110 42.19 3.47 -10.24
C PRO A 110 42.89 4.15 -9.05
N PRO A 111 44.15 3.78 -8.74
CA PRO A 111 44.93 4.52 -7.76
C PRO A 111 45.19 5.96 -8.24
N GLY A 112 45.05 6.92 -7.34
CA GLY A 112 45.32 8.33 -7.63
C GLY A 112 44.99 9.27 -6.45
N PRO A 113 45.61 10.46 -6.40
CA PRO A 113 45.47 11.38 -5.28
C PRO A 113 44.03 11.90 -5.11
N TYR A 114 43.31 12.21 -6.19
CA TYR A 114 41.96 12.75 -6.10
C TYR A 114 40.98 11.73 -5.52
N LEU A 115 41.07 10.46 -5.96
CA LEU A 115 40.24 9.39 -5.39
C LEU A 115 40.64 9.04 -3.97
N THR A 116 41.95 9.06 -3.64
CA THR A 116 42.42 8.82 -2.27
C THR A 116 41.82 9.84 -1.30
N ASP A 117 41.86 11.13 -1.66
CA ASP A 117 41.28 12.19 -0.84
C ASP A 117 39.76 12.05 -0.73
N LEU A 118 39.09 11.78 -1.85
CA LEU A 118 37.63 11.61 -1.91
C LEU A 118 37.15 10.40 -1.10
N LEU A 119 37.86 9.27 -1.17
CA LEU A 119 37.60 8.11 -0.33
C LEU A 119 37.83 8.42 1.14
N GLY A 120 38.90 9.17 1.47
CA GLY A 120 39.14 9.60 2.84
C GLY A 120 38.02 10.48 3.41
N GLU A 121 37.42 11.35 2.59
CA GLU A 121 36.24 12.14 2.98
C GLU A 121 35.01 11.28 3.25
N LEU A 122 34.74 10.29 2.38
CA LEU A 122 33.66 9.32 2.58
C LEU A 122 33.88 8.48 3.83
N ASP A 123 35.11 8.01 4.04
CA ASP A 123 35.50 7.14 5.14
C ASP A 123 35.34 7.81 6.51
N ARG A 124 35.74 9.09 6.60
CA ARG A 124 35.61 9.91 7.82
C ARG A 124 34.23 10.51 8.02
N GLY A 125 33.28 10.29 7.10
CA GLY A 125 31.95 10.92 7.14
C GLY A 125 31.99 12.44 6.96
N GLN A 126 32.99 12.97 6.27
CA GLN A 126 33.10 14.40 5.92
C GLN A 126 32.26 14.75 4.69
N ALA A 127 31.96 13.76 3.85
CA ALA A 127 31.02 13.85 2.74
C ALA A 127 30.21 12.56 2.64
N PHE A 128 28.98 12.67 2.12
CA PHE A 128 28.10 11.52 1.94
C PHE A 128 27.97 11.14 0.46
N GLY A 129 27.98 9.84 0.22
CA GLY A 129 27.93 9.25 -1.12
C GLY A 129 26.52 9.23 -1.71
N THR A 130 26.44 9.41 -3.03
CA THR A 130 25.24 9.23 -3.84
C THR A 130 25.59 8.59 -5.19
N ILE A 131 24.59 8.14 -5.93
CA ILE A 131 24.73 7.66 -7.30
C ILE A 131 23.79 8.42 -8.23
N LEU A 132 24.29 8.83 -9.40
CA LEU A 132 23.60 9.64 -10.40
C LEU A 132 23.60 8.89 -11.74
N ILE A 133 22.58 8.07 -11.92
CA ILE A 133 22.35 7.28 -13.14
C ILE A 133 21.12 7.80 -13.87
N THR A 134 19.97 7.73 -13.20
CA THR A 134 18.64 8.00 -13.74
C THR A 134 18.55 9.41 -14.30
N GLU A 135 18.02 9.54 -15.51
CA GLU A 135 17.86 10.80 -16.23
C GLU A 135 16.37 11.10 -16.42
N LEU A 136 16.02 12.39 -16.36
CA LEU A 136 14.63 12.87 -16.40
C LEU A 136 13.86 12.40 -17.65
N GLY A 137 14.52 12.40 -18.82
CA GLY A 137 13.90 12.12 -20.11
C GLY A 137 14.09 10.69 -20.61
N ARG A 138 14.82 9.83 -19.88
CA ARG A 138 15.19 8.48 -20.35
C ARG A 138 15.02 7.43 -19.26
N GLY A 139 14.12 6.47 -19.48
CA GLY A 139 14.10 5.22 -18.72
C GLY A 139 15.35 4.38 -19.00
N ASN A 140 15.82 3.59 -18.02
CA ASN A 140 17.00 2.73 -18.13
C ASN A 140 18.27 3.44 -18.67
N SER A 141 18.46 4.72 -18.32
CA SER A 141 19.56 5.55 -18.81
C SER A 141 20.96 4.99 -18.58
N HIS A 142 21.14 3.98 -17.72
CA HIS A 142 22.43 3.29 -17.56
C HIS A 142 22.89 2.58 -18.84
N LEU A 143 21.99 2.18 -19.74
CA LEU A 143 22.37 1.59 -21.03
C LEU A 143 22.99 2.62 -21.99
N ALA A 144 22.44 3.84 -22.00
CA ALA A 144 22.79 4.90 -22.94
C ALA A 144 22.45 6.30 -22.37
N PRO A 145 23.24 6.79 -21.39
CA PRO A 145 22.97 8.07 -20.74
C PRO A 145 23.16 9.22 -21.73
N GLY A 146 22.31 10.23 -21.62
CA GLY A 146 22.48 11.50 -22.32
C GLY A 146 23.61 12.34 -21.72
N THR A 147 23.94 12.15 -20.44
CA THR A 147 25.08 12.79 -19.78
C THR A 147 26.39 12.35 -20.45
N GLN A 148 27.26 13.30 -20.79
CA GLN A 148 28.52 13.05 -21.50
C GLN A 148 29.73 13.37 -20.62
N ALA A 149 30.77 12.54 -20.68
CA ALA A 149 32.08 12.81 -20.11
C ALA A 149 33.10 12.99 -21.23
N ARG A 150 33.55 14.23 -21.47
CA ARG A 150 34.50 14.55 -22.55
C ARG A 150 35.92 14.56 -22.04
N PHE A 151 36.80 13.76 -22.66
CA PHE A 151 38.23 13.71 -22.35
C PHE A 151 38.99 14.89 -22.96
N HIS A 152 39.88 15.48 -22.17
CA HIS A 152 40.77 16.58 -22.55
C HIS A 152 42.23 16.10 -22.52
N PRO A 153 42.88 15.88 -23.69
CA PRO A 153 44.23 15.35 -23.73
C PRO A 153 45.28 16.25 -23.06
N GLY A 154 45.18 17.57 -23.23
CA GLY A 154 46.19 18.52 -22.74
C GLY A 154 46.30 18.58 -21.21
N SER A 155 45.17 18.51 -20.50
CA SER A 155 45.12 18.47 -19.03
C SER A 155 45.02 17.04 -18.48
N ARG A 156 44.91 16.05 -19.36
CA ARG A 156 44.55 14.66 -19.03
C ARG A 156 43.43 14.62 -18.00
N SER A 157 42.26 15.12 -18.36
CA SER A 157 41.10 15.20 -17.45
C SER A 157 39.80 15.07 -18.22
N PHE A 158 38.67 15.14 -17.52
CA PHE A 158 37.34 15.11 -18.13
C PHE A 158 36.51 16.34 -17.74
N THR A 159 35.49 16.62 -18.54
CA THR A 159 34.38 17.49 -18.14
C THR A 159 33.04 16.79 -18.37
N LEU A 160 32.15 16.87 -17.39
CA LEU A 160 30.78 16.39 -17.51
C LEU A 160 29.85 17.46 -18.10
N HIS A 161 28.95 17.02 -18.97
CA HIS A 161 27.98 17.87 -19.65
C HIS A 161 26.60 17.21 -19.68
N THR A 162 25.57 18.02 -19.46
CA THR A 162 24.16 17.69 -19.71
C THR A 162 23.74 18.38 -21.01
N PRO A 163 23.83 17.71 -22.17
CA PRO A 163 23.65 18.36 -23.47
C PRO A 163 22.21 18.78 -23.76
N GLU A 164 21.24 18.18 -23.08
CA GLU A 164 19.82 18.45 -23.27
C GLU A 164 19.05 18.28 -21.92
N PRO A 165 17.91 18.97 -21.71
CA PRO A 165 17.22 18.98 -20.42
C PRO A 165 16.80 17.60 -19.88
N GLY A 166 16.44 16.67 -20.76
CA GLY A 166 16.10 15.28 -20.44
C GLY A 166 17.28 14.47 -19.89
N ALA A 167 18.53 14.88 -20.16
CA ALA A 167 19.73 14.26 -19.59
C ALA A 167 20.04 14.75 -18.16
N ALA A 168 19.20 15.62 -17.57
CA ALA A 168 19.32 15.99 -16.17
C ALA A 168 19.17 14.75 -15.28
N LYS A 169 20.10 14.55 -14.35
CA LYS A 169 20.01 13.46 -13.38
C LYS A 169 18.87 13.73 -12.41
N ILE A 170 18.06 12.73 -12.10
CA ILE A 170 16.88 12.85 -11.22
C ILE A 170 16.99 11.90 -10.02
N MET A 171 16.28 12.23 -8.92
CA MET A 171 16.25 11.46 -7.67
C MET A 171 17.60 11.41 -6.93
N ALA A 172 18.47 12.40 -7.15
CA ALA A 172 19.74 12.51 -6.44
C ALA A 172 19.52 13.11 -5.04
N ASN A 173 19.92 12.42 -3.96
CA ASN A 173 19.81 12.94 -2.59
C ASN A 173 20.96 13.92 -2.25
N VAL A 174 20.88 15.11 -2.85
CA VAL A 174 21.92 16.16 -2.80
C VAL A 174 21.39 17.58 -2.58
N ALA A 175 20.09 17.73 -2.33
CA ALA A 175 19.46 19.04 -2.19
C ALA A 175 19.82 19.73 -0.87
N ALA A 176 20.13 18.98 0.20
CA ALA A 176 20.32 19.50 1.55
C ALA A 176 21.45 20.55 1.59
N PRO A 177 21.16 21.80 1.97
CA PRO A 177 22.18 22.82 2.17
C PRO A 177 23.20 22.40 3.23
N GLY A 178 24.47 22.80 3.08
CA GLY A 178 25.51 22.56 4.08
C GLY A 178 26.03 21.12 4.18
N VAL A 179 25.40 20.14 3.54
CA VAL A 179 25.83 18.73 3.57
C VAL A 179 26.73 18.43 2.36
N PRO A 180 28.03 18.13 2.53
CA PRO A 180 28.91 17.77 1.41
C PRO A 180 28.51 16.44 0.78
N LYS A 181 28.56 16.38 -0.56
CA LYS A 181 28.11 15.22 -1.36
C LYS A 181 29.13 14.84 -2.40
N THR A 182 29.41 13.54 -2.45
CA THR A 182 30.16 12.88 -3.51
C THR A 182 29.22 12.00 -4.30
N ALA A 183 29.24 12.13 -5.62
CA ALA A 183 28.40 11.35 -6.52
C ALA A 183 29.23 10.46 -7.44
N ILE A 184 28.73 9.26 -7.69
CA ILE A 184 29.12 8.47 -8.86
C ILE A 184 28.18 8.81 -10.02
N VAL A 185 28.68 9.52 -11.01
CA VAL A 185 27.90 9.95 -12.18
C VAL A 185 28.15 9.01 -13.34
N TYR A 186 27.10 8.38 -13.86
CA TYR A 186 27.19 7.57 -15.07
C TYR A 186 27.00 8.43 -16.31
N ALA A 187 27.96 8.36 -17.22
CA ALA A 187 27.99 9.15 -18.44
C ALA A 187 28.61 8.37 -19.60
N GLU A 188 28.24 8.75 -20.83
CA GLU A 188 28.88 8.26 -22.04
C GLU A 188 30.25 8.94 -22.16
N LEU A 189 31.32 8.14 -22.21
CA LEU A 189 32.68 8.62 -22.38
C LEU A 189 32.91 9.02 -23.85
N LEU A 190 33.38 10.24 -24.07
CA LEU A 190 33.78 10.76 -25.37
C LEU A 190 35.28 11.04 -25.42
N VAL A 191 35.97 10.48 -26.41
CA VAL A 191 37.38 10.78 -26.72
C VAL A 191 37.42 11.40 -28.10
N GLY A 192 37.67 12.72 -28.16
CA GLY A 192 37.27 13.52 -29.33
C GLY A 192 35.74 13.50 -29.47
N ASP A 193 35.25 13.18 -30.67
CA ASP A 193 33.81 12.97 -30.94
C ASP A 193 33.40 11.49 -30.90
N ARG A 194 34.31 10.59 -30.52
CA ARG A 194 34.04 9.15 -30.54
C ARG A 194 33.44 8.67 -29.21
N PRO A 195 32.22 8.09 -29.21
CA PRO A 195 31.65 7.41 -28.06
C PRO A 195 32.45 6.13 -27.73
N CYS A 196 32.78 5.96 -26.46
CA CYS A 196 33.61 4.86 -25.94
C CYS A 196 32.86 3.98 -24.93
N GLY A 197 31.56 4.22 -24.71
CA GLY A 197 30.73 3.47 -23.78
C GLY A 197 30.45 4.19 -22.47
N VAL A 198 29.66 3.53 -21.61
CA VAL A 198 29.18 4.10 -20.34
C VAL A 198 30.17 3.80 -19.22
N PHE A 199 30.58 4.86 -18.52
CA PHE A 199 31.48 4.76 -17.38
C PHE A 199 30.97 5.56 -16.17
N PRO A 200 31.30 5.11 -14.95
CA PRO A 200 31.13 5.89 -13.74
C PRO A 200 32.27 6.91 -13.54
N PHE A 201 31.92 8.09 -13.02
CA PHE A 201 32.86 9.16 -12.68
C PHE A 201 32.58 9.65 -11.25
N ALA A 202 33.61 9.70 -10.40
CA ALA A 202 33.51 10.18 -9.03
C ALA A 202 33.65 11.70 -8.97
N VAL A 203 32.63 12.40 -8.47
CA VAL A 203 32.54 13.86 -8.50
C VAL A 203 32.06 14.41 -7.16
N ARG A 204 32.75 15.44 -6.65
CA ARG A 204 32.24 16.25 -5.54
C ARG A 204 31.15 17.18 -6.06
N VAL A 205 29.89 16.82 -5.85
CA VAL A 205 28.73 17.54 -6.41
C VAL A 205 28.27 18.70 -5.54
N ARG A 206 28.52 18.63 -4.24
CA ARG A 206 28.19 19.70 -3.28
C ARG A 206 29.25 19.75 -2.18
N THR A 207 29.61 20.95 -1.74
CA THR A 207 30.39 21.23 -0.54
C THR A 207 29.52 21.98 0.48
N THR A 208 30.08 22.29 1.64
CA THR A 208 29.42 23.18 2.62
C THR A 208 29.07 24.55 2.04
N ALA A 209 29.86 25.05 1.08
CA ALA A 209 29.66 26.34 0.41
C ALA A 209 28.58 26.31 -0.68
N GLY A 210 28.19 25.14 -1.19
CA GLY A 210 27.18 25.02 -2.25
C GLY A 210 27.53 23.97 -3.32
N PRO A 211 26.82 23.96 -4.46
CA PRO A 211 27.12 23.08 -5.58
C PRO A 211 28.55 23.26 -6.12
N GLY A 212 29.15 22.18 -6.61
CA GLY A 212 30.47 22.21 -7.24
C GLY A 212 30.51 23.03 -8.54
N ARG A 213 31.72 23.38 -9.00
CA ARG A 213 31.91 24.15 -10.24
C ARG A 213 31.28 23.43 -11.44
N GLY A 214 30.46 24.16 -12.20
CA GLY A 214 29.76 23.62 -13.37
C GLY A 214 28.61 22.67 -13.02
N ILE A 215 28.13 22.67 -11.77
CA ILE A 215 27.06 21.79 -11.29
C ILE A 215 25.89 22.66 -10.84
N ARG A 216 24.68 22.35 -11.33
CA ARG A 216 23.44 22.96 -10.84
C ARG A 216 22.59 21.90 -10.17
N ILE A 217 22.07 22.24 -8.99
CA ILE A 217 21.20 21.38 -8.18
C ILE A 217 19.86 22.08 -8.00
N ARG A 218 18.76 21.42 -8.36
CA ARG A 218 17.39 21.90 -8.13
C ARG A 218 16.64 20.89 -7.29
N ALA A 219 16.26 21.26 -6.08
CA ALA A 219 15.47 20.41 -5.21
C ALA A 219 14.16 19.98 -5.89
N LEU A 220 13.77 18.72 -5.71
CA LEU A 220 12.47 18.21 -6.13
C LEU A 220 11.42 18.46 -5.03
N PRO A 221 10.12 18.49 -5.37
CA PRO A 221 9.06 18.42 -4.37
C PRO A 221 9.27 17.19 -3.47
N GLY A 222 9.09 17.35 -2.15
CA GLY A 222 9.43 16.30 -1.18
C GLY A 222 8.71 14.97 -1.42
N VAL A 223 9.46 13.88 -1.43
CA VAL A 223 8.93 12.50 -1.49
C VAL A 223 8.62 12.05 -0.06
N ARG A 224 7.35 11.72 0.23
CA ARG A 224 6.91 11.35 1.59
C ARG A 224 7.18 9.90 1.97
N ALA A 225 7.29 9.01 0.99
CA ALA A 225 7.49 7.57 1.21
C ALA A 225 8.82 7.26 1.92
N VAL A 226 9.92 7.85 1.43
CA VAL A 226 11.24 7.83 2.06
C VAL A 226 11.76 9.28 2.02
N PRO A 227 11.66 10.06 3.11
CA PRO A 227 11.90 11.49 3.07
C PRO A 227 13.40 11.81 3.06
N LEU A 228 13.95 12.03 1.86
CA LEU A 228 15.31 12.53 1.64
C LEU A 228 15.33 13.78 0.74
N ASP A 229 16.50 14.39 0.64
CA ASP A 229 16.78 15.64 -0.05
C ASP A 229 16.97 15.45 -1.57
N TYR A 230 15.96 14.88 -2.24
CA TYR A 230 16.01 14.58 -3.67
C TYR A 230 16.09 15.83 -4.56
N ALA A 231 16.85 15.74 -5.65
CA ALA A 231 17.12 16.83 -6.57
C ALA A 231 17.26 16.37 -8.03
N LEU A 232 17.11 17.35 -8.92
CA LEU A 232 17.65 17.33 -10.27
C LEU A 232 19.07 17.89 -10.28
N VAL A 233 19.97 17.27 -11.05
CA VAL A 233 21.36 17.69 -11.21
C VAL A 233 21.71 17.81 -12.68
N THR A 234 22.31 18.94 -13.07
CA THR A 234 22.83 19.16 -14.43
C THR A 234 24.29 19.59 -14.38
N PHE A 235 25.04 19.23 -15.41
CA PHE A 235 26.46 19.55 -15.56
C PHE A 235 26.68 20.48 -16.76
N ASP A 236 27.50 21.51 -16.55
CA ASP A 236 27.95 22.48 -17.55
C ASP A 236 29.46 22.65 -17.39
N GLY A 237 30.21 21.75 -18.05
CA GLY A 237 31.67 21.72 -17.96
C GLY A 237 32.21 21.36 -16.57
N ALA A 238 31.50 20.53 -15.79
CA ALA A 238 31.95 20.16 -14.45
C ALA A 238 33.24 19.31 -14.52
N PRO A 239 34.36 19.75 -13.91
CA PRO A 239 35.65 19.10 -14.08
C PRO A 239 35.74 17.78 -13.30
N VAL A 240 36.38 16.78 -13.90
CA VAL A 240 36.72 15.51 -13.24
C VAL A 240 38.18 15.16 -13.54
N PRO A 241 39.04 15.00 -12.53
CA PRO A 241 40.41 14.51 -12.72
C PRO A 241 40.46 13.13 -13.37
N TYR A 242 41.60 12.77 -13.99
CA TYR A 242 41.72 11.49 -14.70
C TYR A 242 41.48 10.27 -13.82
N ASP A 243 42.02 10.31 -12.60
CA ASP A 243 41.82 9.26 -11.60
C ASP A 243 40.39 9.24 -11.05
N GLY A 244 39.59 10.29 -11.23
CA GLY A 244 38.14 10.28 -10.97
C GLY A 244 37.30 9.46 -11.95
N TRP A 245 37.89 8.94 -13.03
CA TRP A 245 37.23 8.02 -13.96
C TRP A 245 37.34 6.57 -13.44
N LEU A 246 36.22 6.00 -13.01
CA LEU A 246 36.12 4.67 -12.43
C LEU A 246 36.12 3.61 -13.54
N ARG A 247 37.32 3.34 -14.03
CA ARG A 247 37.56 2.63 -15.30
C ARG A 247 37.95 1.18 -15.15
N ASP A 248 38.19 0.71 -13.92
CA ASP A 248 38.75 -0.61 -13.65
C ASP A 248 40.02 -0.80 -14.49
N SER A 249 39.95 -1.59 -15.55
CA SER A 249 41.07 -1.92 -16.44
C SER A 249 41.12 -1.11 -17.74
N ALA A 250 40.10 -0.30 -18.07
CA ALA A 250 40.08 0.52 -19.29
C ALA A 250 41.07 1.70 -19.19
N SER A 251 41.58 2.18 -20.33
CA SER A 251 42.56 3.27 -20.36
C SER A 251 42.49 4.14 -21.61
N ILE A 252 43.07 5.34 -21.53
CA ILE A 252 43.36 6.19 -22.68
C ILE A 252 44.88 6.38 -22.74
N THR A 253 45.48 6.04 -23.87
CA THR A 253 46.93 6.20 -24.10
C THR A 253 47.32 7.68 -24.17
N ASP A 254 48.61 7.99 -24.07
CA ASP A 254 49.11 9.37 -24.21
C ASP A 254 48.81 9.98 -25.59
N SER A 255 48.68 9.13 -26.61
CA SER A 255 48.22 9.51 -27.95
C SER A 255 46.69 9.74 -28.06
N GLY A 256 45.95 9.64 -26.96
CA GLY A 256 44.50 9.84 -26.92
C GLY A 256 43.68 8.65 -27.43
N ARG A 257 44.25 7.44 -27.52
CA ARG A 257 43.53 6.24 -27.95
C ARG A 257 42.88 5.54 -26.76
N PHE A 258 41.57 5.39 -26.79
CA PHE A 258 40.83 4.54 -25.84
C PHE A 258 41.13 3.05 -26.07
N VAL A 259 41.36 2.31 -24.98
CA VAL A 259 41.66 0.87 -24.95
C VAL A 259 40.81 0.20 -23.87
N ASP A 260 40.09 -0.85 -24.25
CA ASP A 260 39.26 -1.67 -23.36
C ASP A 260 39.63 -3.15 -23.52
N PRO A 261 40.12 -3.83 -22.46
CA PRO A 261 40.50 -5.24 -22.53
C PRO A 261 39.32 -6.22 -22.68
N LEU A 262 38.07 -5.80 -22.43
CA LEU A 262 36.90 -6.67 -22.58
C LEU A 262 36.43 -6.80 -24.03
N ALA A 263 36.84 -5.87 -24.92
CA ALA A 263 36.52 -5.75 -26.35
C ALA A 263 35.02 -5.72 -26.73
N ASP A 264 34.12 -6.11 -25.83
CA ASP A 264 32.67 -6.18 -25.99
C ASP A 264 31.97 -5.11 -25.14
N ARG A 265 31.06 -4.36 -25.77
CA ARG A 265 30.38 -3.22 -25.14
C ARG A 265 29.41 -3.63 -24.04
N ASP A 266 28.74 -4.77 -24.17
CA ASP A 266 27.78 -5.27 -23.19
C ASP A 266 28.49 -5.82 -21.96
N ARG A 267 29.59 -6.56 -22.17
CA ARG A 267 30.48 -6.99 -21.07
C ARG A 267 31.06 -5.79 -20.33
N ARG A 268 31.47 -4.74 -21.05
CA ARG A 268 31.90 -3.48 -20.44
C ARG A 268 30.77 -2.84 -19.64
N LEU A 269 29.55 -2.78 -20.17
CA LEU A 269 28.41 -2.21 -19.45
C LEU A 269 28.09 -2.99 -18.16
N VAL A 270 28.09 -4.32 -18.21
CA VAL A 270 27.92 -5.18 -17.02
C VAL A 270 29.03 -4.91 -16.00
N ARG A 271 30.29 -4.80 -16.44
CA ARG A 271 31.43 -4.45 -15.55
C ARG A 271 31.27 -3.06 -14.92
N SER A 272 30.89 -2.07 -15.72
CA SER A 272 30.63 -0.69 -15.25
C SER A 272 29.44 -0.62 -14.30
N THR A 273 28.55 -1.61 -14.27
CA THR A 273 27.34 -1.65 -13.42
C THR A 273 27.40 -2.72 -12.32
N VAL A 274 28.60 -3.17 -11.96
CA VAL A 274 28.85 -4.19 -10.92
C VAL A 274 28.20 -3.85 -9.57
N PHE A 275 28.01 -2.56 -9.25
CA PHE A 275 27.30 -2.09 -8.08
C PHE A 275 25.86 -2.64 -7.97
N SER A 276 25.27 -3.07 -9.09
CA SER A 276 23.91 -3.62 -9.14
C SER A 276 23.73 -4.85 -8.25
N ALA A 277 24.79 -5.65 -8.04
CA ALA A 277 24.76 -6.76 -7.08
C ALA A 277 24.62 -6.24 -5.65
N ASN A 278 25.43 -5.24 -5.26
CA ASN A 278 25.35 -4.61 -3.95
C ASN A 278 24.00 -3.91 -3.73
N ALA A 279 23.50 -3.21 -4.76
CA ALA A 279 22.20 -2.54 -4.72
C ALA A 279 21.04 -3.54 -4.54
N SER A 280 21.04 -4.65 -5.30
CA SER A 280 19.99 -5.67 -5.23
C SER A 280 20.01 -6.41 -3.91
N MET A 281 21.20 -6.81 -3.43
CA MET A 281 21.36 -7.50 -2.14
C MET A 281 20.98 -6.58 -0.97
N GLY A 282 21.49 -5.35 -0.95
CA GLY A 282 21.16 -4.36 0.07
C GLY A 282 19.66 -4.03 0.10
N ALA A 283 19.03 -3.89 -1.07
CA ALA A 283 17.57 -3.73 -1.18
C ALA A 283 16.82 -4.95 -0.63
N ALA A 284 17.22 -6.16 -1.01
CA ALA A 284 16.55 -7.39 -0.56
C ALA A 284 16.62 -7.55 0.96
N VAL A 285 17.80 -7.36 1.54
CA VAL A 285 18.05 -7.42 2.99
C VAL A 285 17.27 -6.32 3.72
N GLY A 286 17.31 -5.09 3.22
CA GLY A 286 16.59 -3.97 3.80
C GLY A 286 15.08 -4.17 3.78
N CYS A 287 14.51 -4.60 2.65
CA CYS A 287 13.08 -4.81 2.53
C CYS A 287 12.56 -5.91 3.46
N VAL A 288 13.25 -7.05 3.57
CA VAL A 288 12.89 -8.12 4.53
C VAL A 288 12.99 -7.63 5.98
N SER A 289 14.01 -6.84 6.30
CA SER A 289 14.19 -6.30 7.65
C SER A 289 13.09 -5.28 8.01
N ALA A 290 12.74 -4.40 7.08
CA ALA A 290 11.62 -3.48 7.23
C ALA A 290 10.27 -4.22 7.34
N ALA A 291 10.08 -5.32 6.58
CA ALA A 291 8.88 -6.15 6.68
C ALA A 291 8.79 -6.79 8.07
N SER A 292 9.91 -7.29 8.57
CA SER A 292 10.04 -7.84 9.93
C SER A 292 9.73 -6.78 11.00
N ALA A 293 10.17 -5.53 10.81
CA ALA A 293 9.86 -4.41 11.69
C ALA A 293 8.35 -4.09 11.71
N CYS A 294 7.73 -3.96 10.53
CA CYS A 294 6.28 -3.80 10.35
C CYS A 294 5.51 -4.90 11.09
N MET A 295 5.84 -6.16 10.81
CA MET A 295 5.16 -7.31 11.40
C MET A 295 5.31 -7.34 12.91
N THR A 296 6.50 -7.02 13.43
CA THR A 296 6.75 -6.97 14.87
C THR A 296 5.89 -5.90 15.53
N ALA A 297 5.85 -4.68 14.99
CA ALA A 297 5.04 -3.60 15.54
C ALA A 297 3.54 -3.94 15.54
N ALA A 298 3.02 -4.41 14.40
CA ALA A 298 1.60 -4.72 14.25
C ALA A 298 1.15 -5.91 15.09
N LEU A 299 1.92 -7.00 15.15
CA LEU A 299 1.55 -8.19 15.93
C LEU A 299 1.63 -7.92 17.44
N ARG A 300 2.62 -7.15 17.90
CA ARG A 300 2.70 -6.72 19.31
C ARG A 300 1.52 -5.81 19.68
N TYR A 301 1.20 -4.85 18.83
CA TYR A 301 0.04 -3.99 19.03
C TYR A 301 -1.27 -4.79 19.03
N ALA A 302 -1.45 -5.69 18.05
CA ALA A 302 -2.65 -6.50 17.91
C ALA A 302 -2.87 -7.45 19.11
N GLY A 303 -1.79 -7.94 19.72
CA GLY A 303 -1.86 -8.75 20.94
C GLY A 303 -2.31 -7.97 22.18
N GLN A 304 -2.11 -6.66 22.21
CA GLN A 304 -2.43 -5.79 23.35
C GLN A 304 -3.71 -4.97 23.17
N ARG A 305 -4.06 -4.64 21.92
CA ARG A 305 -5.20 -3.79 21.60
C ARG A 305 -6.50 -4.57 21.82
N VAL A 306 -7.24 -4.23 22.88
CA VAL A 306 -8.56 -4.81 23.16
C VAL A 306 -9.67 -4.10 22.40
N THR A 307 -10.75 -4.83 22.11
CA THR A 307 -11.99 -4.27 21.55
C THR A 307 -13.07 -4.22 22.63
N ALA A 308 -13.89 -3.16 22.62
CA ALA A 308 -15.13 -3.08 23.37
C ALA A 308 -16.32 -3.72 22.59
N GLY A 309 -16.02 -4.57 21.60
CA GLY A 309 -17.01 -5.23 20.78
C GLY A 309 -17.87 -6.19 21.60
N ARG A 310 -19.15 -6.30 21.23
CA ARG A 310 -20.13 -7.15 21.94
C ARG A 310 -19.92 -8.65 21.70
N LEU A 311 -19.15 -9.03 20.67
CA LEU A 311 -18.88 -10.44 20.33
C LEU A 311 -18.00 -11.12 21.39
N ALA A 312 -16.97 -10.41 21.87
CA ALA A 312 -16.09 -10.88 22.93
C ALA A 312 -15.40 -9.66 23.60
N PRO A 313 -16.04 -9.02 24.59
CA PRO A 313 -15.48 -7.85 25.26
C PRO A 313 -14.16 -8.19 25.96
N GLY A 314 -13.13 -7.34 25.79
CA GLY A 314 -11.87 -7.47 26.52
C GLY A 314 -10.85 -8.44 25.93
N ILE A 315 -11.14 -9.13 24.82
CA ILE A 315 -10.12 -9.89 24.09
C ILE A 315 -9.28 -8.95 23.20
N GLY A 316 -7.99 -9.27 23.04
CA GLY A 316 -7.12 -8.59 22.08
C GLY A 316 -7.62 -8.79 20.63
N VAL A 317 -7.38 -7.82 19.75
CA VAL A 317 -7.79 -7.89 18.33
C VAL A 317 -7.16 -9.10 17.62
N LEU A 318 -5.99 -9.57 18.06
CA LEU A 318 -5.37 -10.78 17.55
C LEU A 318 -6.15 -12.07 17.90
N GLY A 319 -7.16 -12.01 18.77
CA GLY A 319 -8.08 -13.12 19.03
C GLY A 319 -9.12 -13.34 17.92
N TYR A 320 -9.27 -12.40 16.98
CA TYR A 320 -10.24 -12.50 15.88
C TYR A 320 -9.59 -13.17 14.66
N SER A 321 -10.27 -14.16 14.08
CA SER A 321 -9.75 -14.94 12.93
C SER A 321 -9.44 -14.06 11.71
N SER A 322 -10.20 -12.99 11.48
CA SER A 322 -9.95 -12.03 10.40
C SER A 322 -8.66 -11.23 10.59
N GLN A 323 -8.27 -10.94 11.84
CA GLN A 323 -7.00 -10.32 12.17
C GLN A 323 -5.84 -11.31 12.03
N GLN A 324 -6.05 -12.54 12.52
CA GLN A 324 -5.08 -13.63 12.42
C GLN A 324 -4.77 -13.99 10.97
N SER A 325 -5.79 -14.22 10.14
CA SER A 325 -5.62 -14.62 8.74
C SER A 325 -4.77 -13.61 7.96
N ALA A 326 -5.07 -12.30 8.11
CA ALA A 326 -4.33 -11.27 7.42
C ALA A 326 -2.88 -11.13 7.92
N LEU A 327 -2.68 -11.00 9.24
CA LEU A 327 -1.33 -10.79 9.78
C LEU A 327 -0.45 -12.03 9.68
N TYR A 328 -0.99 -13.24 9.81
CA TYR A 328 -0.20 -14.47 9.73
C TYR A 328 0.15 -14.87 8.30
N SER A 329 -0.69 -14.54 7.31
CA SER A 329 -0.32 -14.68 5.90
C SER A 329 0.84 -13.74 5.55
N ALA A 330 0.74 -12.45 5.91
CA ALA A 330 1.84 -11.50 5.71
C ALA A 330 3.12 -11.89 6.48
N LEU A 331 2.98 -12.48 7.69
CA LEU A 331 4.10 -13.04 8.45
C LEU A 331 4.78 -14.18 7.69
N ALA A 332 3.99 -15.13 7.16
CA ALA A 332 4.50 -16.27 6.41
C ALA A 332 5.26 -15.83 5.16
N HIS A 333 4.74 -14.86 4.41
CA HIS A 333 5.42 -14.24 3.26
C HIS A 333 6.72 -13.52 3.66
N THR A 334 6.73 -12.83 4.80
CA THR A 334 7.94 -12.16 5.33
C THR A 334 9.05 -13.18 5.61
N TYR A 335 8.73 -14.30 6.26
CA TYR A 335 9.68 -15.39 6.51
C TYR A 335 10.14 -16.05 5.21
N ALA A 336 9.21 -16.37 4.32
CA ALA A 336 9.48 -17.01 3.04
C ALA A 336 10.48 -16.19 2.19
N ALA A 337 10.24 -14.88 2.06
CA ALA A 337 11.15 -13.97 1.40
C ALA A 337 12.51 -13.90 2.12
N GLY A 338 12.51 -13.86 3.45
CA GLY A 338 13.74 -13.88 4.25
C GLY A 338 14.63 -15.08 3.97
N PHE A 339 14.07 -16.28 3.87
CA PHE A 339 14.85 -17.48 3.54
C PHE A 339 15.47 -17.43 2.14
N LEU A 340 14.72 -16.93 1.15
CA LEU A 340 15.27 -16.75 -0.19
C LEU A 340 16.40 -15.69 -0.20
N VAL A 341 16.23 -14.59 0.55
CA VAL A 341 17.26 -13.55 0.67
C VAL A 341 18.52 -14.09 1.34
N GLU A 342 18.40 -14.91 2.39
CA GLU A 342 19.55 -15.56 3.03
C GLU A 342 20.29 -16.50 2.07
N ARG A 343 19.56 -17.27 1.26
CA ARG A 343 20.16 -18.11 0.21
C ARG A 343 20.89 -17.27 -0.86
N ALA A 344 20.29 -16.17 -1.31
CA ALA A 344 20.91 -15.27 -2.27
C ALA A 344 22.15 -14.54 -1.68
N LYS A 345 22.14 -14.28 -0.37
CA LYS A 345 23.25 -13.65 0.34
C LYS A 345 24.48 -14.56 0.37
N SER A 346 24.32 -15.87 0.56
CA SER A 346 25.44 -16.82 0.51
C SER A 346 26.21 -16.72 -0.82
N TRP A 347 25.49 -16.72 -1.95
CA TRP A 347 26.09 -16.52 -3.26
C TRP A 347 26.80 -15.16 -3.39
N TYR A 348 26.16 -14.09 -2.90
CA TYR A 348 26.73 -12.74 -2.93
C TYR A 348 28.08 -12.67 -2.18
N LEU A 349 28.18 -13.29 -1.01
CA LEU A 349 29.40 -13.33 -0.21
C LEU A 349 30.51 -14.14 -0.92
N GLU A 350 30.17 -15.30 -1.50
CA GLU A 350 31.11 -16.11 -2.28
C GLU A 350 31.69 -15.32 -3.47
N ARG A 351 30.85 -14.58 -4.20
CA ARG A 351 31.29 -13.73 -5.32
C ARG A 351 32.30 -12.68 -4.88
N THR A 352 32.07 -12.02 -3.74
CA THR A 352 33.00 -11.00 -3.23
C THR A 352 34.36 -11.57 -2.85
N SER A 353 34.43 -12.84 -2.47
CA SER A 353 35.68 -13.53 -2.16
C SER A 353 36.39 -14.12 -3.40
N SER A 354 35.74 -14.17 -4.56
CA SER A 354 36.29 -14.72 -5.82
C SER A 354 35.75 -13.98 -7.05
N PRO A 355 36.35 -12.82 -7.42
CA PRO A 355 35.80 -11.92 -8.44
C PRO A 355 35.80 -12.47 -9.88
N ASP A 356 36.51 -13.56 -10.16
CA ASP A 356 36.60 -14.19 -11.50
C ASP A 356 35.31 -14.92 -11.92
N VAL A 357 34.32 -15.04 -11.02
CA VAL A 357 33.03 -15.68 -11.30
C VAL A 357 32.00 -14.64 -11.73
N THR A 358 32.12 -14.14 -12.95
CA THR A 358 30.99 -13.52 -13.66
C THR A 358 30.87 -14.12 -15.04
N GLU A 359 30.40 -15.36 -15.12
CA GLU A 359 29.71 -15.81 -16.33
C GLU A 359 28.37 -15.07 -16.38
N ALA A 360 28.31 -13.99 -17.15
CA ALA A 360 27.05 -13.38 -17.49
C ALA A 360 26.18 -14.43 -18.20
N THR A 361 25.00 -14.73 -17.64
CA THR A 361 24.16 -15.83 -18.13
C THR A 361 23.49 -15.52 -19.48
N ALA A 362 23.46 -14.24 -19.90
CA ALA A 362 22.96 -13.76 -21.20
C ALA A 362 23.34 -12.28 -21.42
N ALA A 363 23.24 -11.80 -22.66
CA ALA A 363 23.34 -10.37 -22.98
C ALA A 363 22.15 -9.59 -22.37
N PRO A 364 22.37 -8.39 -21.78
CA PRO A 364 21.32 -7.63 -21.11
C PRO A 364 20.28 -7.08 -22.10
N THR A 365 18.98 -7.29 -21.82
CA THR A 365 17.89 -6.78 -22.70
C THR A 365 17.46 -5.37 -22.31
N TRP A 366 17.07 -5.16 -21.05
CA TRP A 366 16.60 -3.86 -20.54
C TRP A 366 17.55 -3.25 -19.53
N ALA A 367 18.28 -4.10 -18.82
CA ALA A 367 19.22 -3.74 -17.79
C ALA A 367 20.08 -4.96 -17.44
N PRO A 368 21.27 -4.76 -16.87
CA PRO A 368 22.16 -5.87 -16.51
C PRO A 368 21.76 -6.60 -15.21
N TRP A 369 20.63 -6.29 -14.57
CA TRP A 369 20.30 -6.82 -13.23
C TRP A 369 20.19 -8.35 -13.18
N ALA A 370 19.30 -8.94 -13.99
CA ALA A 370 19.15 -10.38 -14.05
C ALA A 370 20.33 -11.03 -14.80
N SER A 371 21.01 -10.29 -15.68
CA SER A 371 22.23 -10.72 -16.37
C SER A 371 23.46 -10.82 -15.45
N VAL A 372 23.49 -10.06 -14.34
CA VAL A 372 24.50 -10.18 -13.29
C VAL A 372 24.25 -11.44 -12.47
N HIS A 373 23.04 -11.61 -11.94
CA HIS A 373 22.61 -12.87 -11.32
C HIS A 373 21.08 -12.93 -11.13
N ARG A 374 20.42 -13.82 -11.88
CA ARG A 374 18.96 -13.99 -11.87
C ARG A 374 18.38 -14.24 -10.48
N GLY A 375 18.97 -15.16 -9.71
CA GLY A 375 18.46 -15.51 -8.37
C GLY A 375 18.52 -14.35 -7.37
N LEU A 376 19.54 -13.49 -7.51
CA LEU A 376 19.70 -12.30 -6.67
C LEU A 376 18.65 -11.24 -7.01
N ALA A 377 18.45 -10.97 -8.30
CA ALA A 377 17.43 -10.03 -8.76
C ALA A 377 16.02 -10.48 -8.34
N LEU A 378 15.71 -11.78 -8.46
CA LEU A 378 14.43 -12.34 -8.01
C LEU A 378 14.27 -12.34 -6.47
N ALA A 379 15.34 -12.54 -5.70
CA ALA A 379 15.28 -12.40 -4.24
C ALA A 379 14.90 -10.96 -3.82
N LYS A 380 15.40 -9.94 -4.54
CA LYS A 380 15.00 -8.54 -4.35
C LYS A 380 13.51 -8.32 -4.68
N VAL A 381 12.99 -8.96 -5.73
CA VAL A 381 11.55 -8.91 -6.07
C VAL A 381 10.71 -9.52 -4.94
N ALA A 382 11.08 -10.69 -4.44
CA ALA A 382 10.39 -11.33 -3.31
C ALA A 382 10.40 -10.47 -2.05
N ALA A 383 11.56 -9.93 -1.68
CA ALA A 383 11.70 -9.05 -0.52
C ALA A 383 10.83 -7.81 -0.62
N THR A 384 10.75 -7.18 -1.80
CA THR A 384 9.94 -5.98 -2.02
C THR A 384 8.45 -6.30 -1.92
N ARG A 385 8.00 -7.42 -2.50
CA ARG A 385 6.60 -7.88 -2.38
C ARG A 385 6.20 -8.19 -0.94
N ALA A 386 7.08 -8.87 -0.20
CA ALA A 386 6.83 -9.15 1.21
C ALA A 386 6.70 -7.87 2.04
N LEU A 387 7.53 -6.85 1.78
CA LEU A 387 7.41 -5.55 2.44
C LEU A 387 6.14 -4.80 2.06
N GLU A 388 5.74 -4.83 0.78
CA GLU A 388 4.50 -4.20 0.33
C GLU A 388 3.27 -4.82 0.99
N GLU A 389 3.21 -6.16 1.03
CA GLU A 389 2.15 -6.91 1.70
C GLU A 389 2.15 -6.65 3.22
N ALA A 390 3.33 -6.75 3.87
CA ALA A 390 3.47 -6.50 5.29
C ALA A 390 3.10 -5.06 5.64
N GLY A 391 3.59 -4.05 4.90
CA GLY A 391 3.31 -2.64 5.12
C GLY A 391 1.83 -2.31 5.00
N SER A 392 1.20 -2.66 3.87
CA SER A 392 -0.22 -2.39 3.62
C SER A 392 -1.13 -3.12 4.63
N THR A 393 -0.82 -4.39 4.93
CA THR A 393 -1.57 -5.18 5.90
C THR A 393 -1.39 -4.62 7.30
N CYS A 394 -0.17 -4.36 7.76
CA CYS A 394 0.11 -3.82 9.08
C CYS A 394 -0.54 -2.44 9.28
N ARG A 395 -0.48 -1.56 8.28
CA ARG A 395 -1.13 -0.25 8.32
C ARG A 395 -2.63 -0.38 8.54
N THR A 396 -3.28 -1.17 7.69
CA THR A 396 -4.74 -1.33 7.72
C THR A 396 -5.19 -2.05 9.00
N ARG A 397 -4.48 -3.10 9.41
CA ARG A 397 -4.82 -3.94 10.57
C ARG A 397 -4.47 -3.30 11.92
N SER A 398 -3.69 -2.22 11.92
CA SER A 398 -3.41 -1.42 13.13
C SER A 398 -4.39 -0.25 13.31
N GLY A 399 -5.30 -0.03 12.36
CA GLY A 399 -6.25 1.09 12.39
C GLY A 399 -5.53 2.44 12.41
N ALA A 400 -6.05 3.40 13.19
CA ALA A 400 -5.46 4.74 13.26
C ALA A 400 -3.98 4.76 13.72
N GLN A 401 -3.55 3.79 14.53
CA GLN A 401 -2.14 3.67 14.93
C GLN A 401 -1.22 3.44 13.74
N GLY A 402 -1.69 2.70 12.72
CA GLY A 402 -0.91 2.45 11.51
C GLY A 402 -0.65 3.69 10.66
N LEU A 403 -1.37 4.80 10.90
CA LEU A 403 -1.22 6.07 10.18
C LEU A 403 -0.28 7.06 10.87
N LEU A 404 0.09 6.82 12.13
CA LEU A 404 0.95 7.74 12.88
C LEU A 404 2.39 7.62 12.40
N THR A 405 3.00 8.74 12.02
CA THR A 405 4.41 8.81 11.59
C THR A 405 5.35 8.23 12.64
N GLY A 406 5.08 8.47 13.94
CA GLY A 406 5.88 7.92 15.04
C GLY A 406 5.90 6.39 15.11
N ASN A 407 4.98 5.68 14.45
CA ASN A 407 4.98 4.23 14.37
C ASN A 407 5.67 3.68 13.11
N ARG A 408 6.08 4.56 12.17
CA ARG A 408 6.85 4.26 10.94
C ARG A 408 6.26 3.25 9.95
N VAL A 409 5.08 2.69 10.21
CA VAL A 409 4.42 1.72 9.30
C VAL A 409 4.24 2.29 7.88
N VAL A 410 3.85 3.56 7.76
CA VAL A 410 3.72 4.25 6.46
C VAL A 410 5.07 4.43 5.76
N GLU A 411 6.15 4.64 6.50
CA GLU A 411 7.49 4.80 5.94
C GLU A 411 8.05 3.45 5.45
N TYR A 412 7.77 2.36 6.16
CA TYR A 412 8.09 1.01 5.69
C TYR A 412 7.29 0.63 4.42
N GLU A 413 5.99 0.95 4.37
CA GLU A 413 5.17 0.77 3.16
C GLU A 413 5.72 1.63 2.00
N GLY A 414 6.10 2.88 2.28
CA GLY A 414 6.73 3.78 1.32
C GLY A 414 8.08 3.27 0.81
N LEU A 415 8.87 2.63 1.66
CA LEU A 415 10.13 1.99 1.27
C LEU A 415 9.89 0.89 0.21
N ALA A 416 8.83 0.09 0.36
CA ALA A 416 8.45 -0.90 -0.65
C ALA A 416 8.21 -0.24 -2.02
N GLN A 417 7.46 0.86 -2.04
CA GLN A 417 7.14 1.60 -3.26
C GLN A 417 8.39 2.18 -3.93
N VAL A 418 9.33 2.72 -3.16
CA VAL A 418 10.60 3.22 -3.70
C VAL A 418 11.40 2.09 -4.35
N TYR A 419 11.49 0.94 -3.70
CA TYR A 419 12.21 -0.22 -4.22
C TYR A 419 11.43 -1.03 -5.26
N GLN A 420 10.21 -0.66 -5.66
CA GLN A 420 9.62 -1.19 -6.89
C GLN A 420 10.43 -0.75 -8.12
N ALA A 421 10.96 0.48 -8.11
CA ALA A 421 11.74 1.05 -9.21
C ALA A 421 13.26 1.15 -8.91
N ALA A 422 13.64 1.34 -7.64
CA ALA A 422 15.04 1.45 -7.24
C ALA A 422 15.73 0.08 -7.17
N ALA A 423 17.07 0.07 -7.36
CA ALA A 423 17.88 -1.16 -7.43
C ALA A 423 17.38 -2.15 -8.50
N GLY A 424 16.80 -1.62 -9.58
CA GLY A 424 16.22 -2.36 -10.69
C GLY A 424 14.71 -2.47 -10.60
N ASP A 425 14.03 -2.16 -11.69
CA ASP A 425 12.57 -2.19 -11.74
C ASP A 425 12.06 -3.63 -11.66
N ASN A 426 11.14 -3.90 -10.72
CA ASN A 426 10.66 -5.25 -10.46
C ASN A 426 9.87 -5.86 -11.62
N LEU A 427 9.21 -5.07 -12.47
CA LEU A 427 8.54 -5.58 -13.66
C LEU A 427 9.58 -5.97 -14.71
N LEU A 428 10.55 -5.10 -14.96
CA LEU A 428 11.62 -5.38 -15.93
C LEU A 428 12.49 -6.56 -15.52
N ILE A 429 12.83 -6.70 -14.22
CA ILE A 429 13.54 -7.88 -13.69
C ILE A 429 12.77 -9.16 -14.01
N ARG A 430 11.46 -9.18 -13.80
CA ARG A 430 10.63 -10.37 -14.07
C ARG A 430 10.55 -10.68 -15.56
N MET A 431 10.37 -9.66 -16.41
CA MET A 431 10.36 -9.84 -17.87
C MET A 431 11.70 -10.44 -18.35
N ASP A 432 12.83 -9.93 -17.85
CA ASP A 432 14.17 -10.41 -18.23
C ASP A 432 14.46 -11.82 -17.70
N ALA A 433 14.12 -12.09 -16.44
CA ALA A 433 14.25 -13.42 -15.87
C ALA A 433 13.43 -14.46 -16.64
N GLY A 434 12.18 -14.14 -16.97
CA GLY A 434 11.29 -15.02 -17.73
C GLY A 434 11.76 -15.27 -19.16
N LYS A 435 12.21 -14.22 -19.83
CA LYS A 435 12.82 -14.31 -21.16
C LYS A 435 14.06 -15.22 -21.13
N SER A 436 14.96 -14.98 -20.17
CA SER A 436 16.17 -15.79 -19.97
C SER A 436 15.83 -17.27 -19.72
N LEU A 437 14.86 -17.57 -18.86
CA LEU A 437 14.41 -18.95 -18.61
C LEU A 437 13.85 -19.64 -19.87
N ALA A 438 13.10 -18.90 -20.69
CA ALA A 438 12.53 -19.43 -21.92
C ALA A 438 13.61 -19.74 -22.98
N GLN A 439 14.65 -18.90 -23.06
CA GLN A 439 15.75 -19.05 -24.02
C GLN A 439 16.82 -20.06 -23.57
N ASP A 440 16.95 -20.31 -22.27
CA ASP A 440 17.88 -21.29 -21.70
C ASP A 440 17.43 -22.72 -22.05
N ALA A 441 18.08 -23.34 -23.04
CA ALA A 441 17.72 -24.66 -23.54
C ALA A 441 17.87 -25.78 -22.50
N ASP A 442 18.65 -25.55 -21.43
CA ASP A 442 18.92 -26.53 -20.38
C ASP A 442 18.02 -26.34 -19.16
N HIS A 443 17.36 -25.18 -19.03
CA HIS A 443 16.40 -24.95 -17.95
C HIS A 443 15.24 -25.95 -18.01
N ARG A 444 15.12 -26.77 -16.96
CA ARG A 444 14.05 -27.74 -16.74
C ARG A 444 13.55 -27.55 -15.30
N PRO A 445 12.30 -27.12 -15.08
CA PRO A 445 11.71 -27.14 -13.75
C PRO A 445 11.73 -28.57 -13.21
N GLN A 446 12.11 -28.74 -11.95
CA GLN A 446 12.15 -30.07 -11.31
C GLN A 446 10.71 -30.55 -11.07
N ALA A 447 10.15 -31.28 -12.03
CA ALA A 447 8.81 -31.85 -11.90
C ALA A 447 8.80 -33.03 -10.91
N GLY A 448 7.99 -32.92 -9.86
CA GLY A 448 7.53 -34.07 -9.10
C GLY A 448 6.59 -34.95 -9.92
N ARG A 449 6.41 -36.21 -9.52
CA ARG A 449 5.69 -37.24 -10.29
C ARG A 449 4.17 -37.12 -10.13
N THR A 450 3.56 -35.98 -10.43
CA THR A 450 2.09 -35.90 -10.49
C THR A 450 1.59 -36.21 -11.90
N GLY A 451 1.12 -37.45 -12.10
CA GLY A 451 0.35 -37.81 -13.29
C GLY A 451 -0.98 -37.04 -13.32
N ARG A 452 -1.55 -36.84 -14.52
CA ARG A 452 -2.90 -36.27 -14.68
C ARG A 452 -3.90 -37.04 -13.79
N GLY A 453 -4.57 -36.34 -12.88
CA GLY A 453 -5.68 -36.89 -12.09
C GLY A 453 -5.33 -37.52 -10.73
N SER A 454 -4.32 -37.05 -9.99
CA SER A 454 -4.09 -37.51 -8.61
C SER A 454 -5.16 -36.96 -7.66
N SER A 455 -6.28 -37.68 -7.50
CA SER A 455 -7.36 -37.39 -6.53
C SER A 455 -6.96 -37.51 -5.04
N ARG A 456 -5.67 -37.39 -4.72
CA ARG A 456 -5.08 -37.69 -3.40
C ARG A 456 -3.97 -36.73 -2.92
N ALA A 457 -3.70 -35.64 -3.64
CA ALA A 457 -2.71 -34.65 -3.21
C ALA A 457 -3.15 -34.00 -1.88
N ASP A 458 -2.35 -34.15 -0.82
CA ASP A 458 -2.57 -33.46 0.45
C ASP A 458 -2.10 -32.01 0.29
N PRO A 459 -3.00 -31.00 0.29
CA PRO A 459 -2.60 -29.62 0.08
C PRO A 459 -1.77 -29.04 1.23
N GLU A 460 -1.71 -29.73 2.38
CA GLU A 460 -0.87 -29.33 3.51
C GLU A 460 0.56 -29.88 3.43
N ASP A 461 0.82 -30.85 2.55
CA ASP A 461 2.15 -31.44 2.34
C ASP A 461 3.04 -30.52 1.50
N ALA A 462 4.18 -30.12 2.06
CA ALA A 462 5.14 -29.23 1.41
C ALA A 462 5.80 -29.84 0.17
N ALA A 463 5.89 -31.18 0.08
CA ALA A 463 6.33 -31.82 -1.16
C ALA A 463 5.28 -31.60 -2.25
N THR A 464 4.02 -31.96 -1.98
CA THR A 464 2.87 -31.74 -2.88
C THR A 464 2.78 -30.29 -3.40
N VAL A 465 2.89 -29.29 -2.52
CA VAL A 465 2.85 -27.87 -2.93
C VAL A 465 3.98 -27.54 -3.92
N ARG A 466 5.20 -28.03 -3.67
CA ARG A 466 6.35 -27.82 -4.57
C ARG A 466 6.16 -28.52 -5.91
N GLU A 467 5.61 -29.74 -5.92
CA GLU A 467 5.31 -30.46 -7.17
C GLU A 467 4.31 -29.67 -8.03
N LEU A 468 3.26 -29.12 -7.41
CA LEU A 468 2.26 -28.29 -8.09
C LEU A 468 2.87 -26.98 -8.61
N ALA A 469 3.69 -26.30 -7.81
CA ALA A 469 4.39 -25.08 -8.24
C ALA A 469 5.33 -25.36 -9.44
N ALA A 470 6.08 -26.46 -9.40
CA ALA A 470 6.93 -26.89 -10.51
C ALA A 470 6.14 -27.26 -11.76
N ALA A 471 4.96 -27.89 -11.61
CA ALA A 471 4.06 -28.17 -12.72
C ALA A 471 3.55 -26.87 -13.38
N ARG A 472 3.23 -25.85 -12.59
CA ARG A 472 2.86 -24.52 -13.09
C ARG A 472 4.00 -23.84 -13.84
N GLU A 473 5.21 -23.84 -13.28
CA GLU A 473 6.39 -23.30 -13.95
C GLU A 473 6.65 -24.02 -15.29
N ALA A 474 6.61 -25.35 -15.30
CA ALA A 474 6.80 -26.15 -16.51
C ALA A 474 5.73 -25.88 -17.58
N GLY A 475 4.45 -25.80 -17.19
CA GLY A 475 3.36 -25.51 -18.11
C GLY A 475 3.50 -24.13 -18.76
N LEU A 476 3.85 -23.11 -17.96
CA LEU A 476 4.09 -21.75 -18.47
C LEU A 476 5.33 -21.67 -19.37
N LEU A 477 6.40 -22.41 -19.03
CA LEU A 477 7.62 -22.48 -19.84
C LEU A 477 7.35 -23.09 -21.21
N ILE A 478 6.64 -24.22 -21.24
CA ILE A 478 6.25 -24.91 -22.49
C ILE A 478 5.38 -23.98 -23.35
N ALA A 479 4.36 -23.36 -22.75
CA ALA A 479 3.47 -22.44 -23.46
C ALA A 479 4.21 -21.23 -24.03
N LEU A 480 5.15 -20.66 -23.28
CA LEU A 480 5.95 -19.52 -23.73
C LEU A 480 6.92 -19.92 -24.85
N ARG A 481 7.63 -21.06 -24.72
CA ARG A 481 8.54 -21.56 -25.76
C ARG A 481 7.81 -21.90 -27.06
N GLY A 482 6.62 -22.50 -26.99
CA GLY A 482 5.80 -22.77 -28.16
C GLY A 482 5.45 -21.49 -28.93
N ARG A 483 4.96 -20.48 -28.22
CA ARG A 483 4.64 -19.16 -28.81
C ARG A 483 5.86 -18.40 -29.31
N LEU A 484 7.01 -18.58 -28.66
CA LEU A 484 8.27 -18.01 -29.11
C LEU A 484 8.70 -18.63 -30.45
N ALA A 485 8.65 -19.96 -30.57
CA ALA A 485 8.98 -20.68 -31.79
C ALA A 485 8.06 -20.33 -32.97
N GLU A 486 6.77 -20.06 -32.71
CA GLU A 486 5.82 -19.59 -33.73
C GLU A 486 6.16 -18.18 -34.26
N ARG A 487 6.86 -17.36 -33.48
CA ARG A 487 7.12 -15.94 -33.76
C ARG A 487 8.53 -15.66 -34.26
N ASP A 488 9.49 -16.47 -33.84
CA ASP A 488 10.89 -16.33 -34.23
C ASP A 488 11.13 -16.92 -35.63
N THR A 489 10.64 -16.21 -36.65
CA THR A 489 10.69 -16.61 -38.07
C THR A 489 12.00 -16.22 -38.76
N GLY A 490 12.97 -15.66 -38.03
CA GLY A 490 14.24 -15.13 -38.56
C GLY A 490 14.15 -13.77 -39.25
N ALA A 491 12.95 -13.30 -39.63
CA ALA A 491 12.73 -11.99 -40.25
C ALA A 491 12.20 -10.92 -39.27
N ALA A 492 11.65 -11.33 -38.12
CA ALA A 492 11.07 -10.43 -37.12
C ALA A 492 12.15 -9.79 -36.24
N THR A 493 11.95 -8.52 -35.87
CA THR A 493 12.82 -7.85 -34.89
C THR A 493 12.62 -8.42 -33.48
N PRO A 494 13.61 -8.29 -32.58
CA PRO A 494 13.47 -8.76 -31.20
C PRO A 494 12.25 -8.17 -30.47
N LEU A 495 11.87 -6.92 -30.78
CA LEU A 495 10.69 -6.28 -30.20
C LEU A 495 9.39 -6.92 -30.70
N GLU A 496 9.27 -7.17 -32.00
CA GLU A 496 8.07 -7.83 -32.58
C GLU A 496 7.86 -9.25 -32.05
N VAL A 497 8.96 -9.95 -31.76
CA VAL A 497 8.93 -11.29 -31.15
C VAL A 497 8.51 -11.19 -29.67
N TRP A 498 9.19 -10.36 -28.88
CA TRP A 498 9.05 -10.39 -27.42
C TRP A 498 7.92 -9.53 -26.85
N ASN A 499 7.58 -8.39 -27.46
CA ASN A 499 6.58 -7.47 -26.92
C ASN A 499 5.24 -8.14 -26.55
N PRO A 500 4.61 -8.96 -27.40
CA PRO A 500 3.36 -9.66 -27.04
C PRO A 500 3.54 -10.83 -26.06
N LEU A 501 4.79 -11.18 -25.72
CA LEU A 501 5.16 -12.27 -24.82
C LEU A 501 5.65 -11.78 -23.44
N LEU A 502 5.84 -10.47 -23.24
CA LEU A 502 6.45 -9.94 -22.01
C LEU A 502 5.66 -10.27 -20.74
N ASP A 503 4.33 -10.17 -20.77
CA ASP A 503 3.49 -10.54 -19.61
C ASP A 503 3.58 -12.04 -19.28
N ARG A 504 3.74 -12.87 -20.32
CA ARG A 504 3.92 -14.33 -20.15
C ARG A 504 5.31 -14.64 -19.61
N ALA A 505 6.34 -13.91 -20.05
CA ALA A 505 7.68 -13.99 -19.48
C ALA A 505 7.65 -13.60 -17.99
N ALA A 506 7.01 -12.48 -17.64
CA ALA A 506 6.87 -12.08 -16.24
C ALA A 506 6.10 -13.13 -15.41
N SER A 507 5.05 -13.75 -15.97
CA SER A 507 4.30 -14.83 -15.31
C SER A 507 5.15 -16.09 -15.08
N LEU A 508 6.01 -16.45 -16.04
CA LEU A 508 6.98 -17.55 -15.89
C LEU A 508 8.00 -17.23 -14.80
N ALA A 509 8.53 -16.00 -14.76
CA ALA A 509 9.45 -15.57 -13.70
C ALA A 509 8.78 -15.61 -12.31
N ASP A 510 7.50 -15.27 -12.22
CA ASP A 510 6.73 -15.36 -10.98
C ASP A 510 6.50 -16.82 -10.52
N ALA A 511 6.29 -17.75 -11.46
CA ALA A 511 6.25 -19.18 -11.17
C ALA A 511 7.61 -19.69 -10.67
N HIS A 512 8.69 -19.33 -11.37
CA HIS A 512 10.04 -19.71 -10.99
C HIS A 512 10.44 -19.14 -9.62
N LEU A 513 10.09 -17.88 -9.35
CA LEU A 513 10.31 -17.26 -8.05
C LEU A 513 9.57 -18.03 -6.94
N THR A 514 8.34 -18.47 -7.21
CA THR A 514 7.57 -19.30 -6.25
C THR A 514 8.31 -20.60 -5.92
N SER A 515 8.84 -21.30 -6.92
CA SER A 515 9.68 -22.49 -6.73
C SER A 515 10.90 -22.20 -5.85
N LEU A 516 11.64 -21.12 -6.15
CA LEU A 516 12.82 -20.71 -5.38
C LEU A 516 12.49 -20.42 -3.91
N VAL A 517 11.37 -19.74 -3.64
CA VAL A 517 10.94 -19.43 -2.28
C VAL A 517 10.55 -20.69 -1.53
N LEU A 518 9.77 -21.59 -2.14
CA LEU A 518 9.36 -22.85 -1.52
C LEU A 518 10.57 -23.74 -1.17
N ASP A 519 11.56 -23.80 -2.06
CA ASP A 519 12.81 -24.53 -1.81
C ASP A 519 13.62 -23.94 -0.67
N ALA A 520 13.76 -22.61 -0.62
CA ALA A 520 14.46 -21.93 0.47
C ALA A 520 13.74 -22.15 1.81
N PHE A 521 12.40 -22.15 1.81
CA PHE A 521 11.60 -22.43 3.00
C PHE A 521 11.79 -23.88 3.47
N GLU A 522 11.73 -24.85 2.56
CA GLU A 522 11.97 -26.26 2.87
C GLU A 522 13.37 -26.48 3.46
N GLU A 523 14.39 -25.83 2.89
CA GLU A 523 15.75 -25.91 3.42
C GLU A 523 15.82 -25.40 4.86
N ALA A 524 15.18 -24.27 5.16
CA ALA A 524 15.10 -23.72 6.50
C ALA A 524 14.42 -24.69 7.47
N VAL A 525 13.25 -25.24 7.11
CA VAL A 525 12.53 -26.23 7.92
C VAL A 525 13.35 -27.50 8.15
N ARG A 526 14.01 -28.02 7.12
CA ARG A 526 14.85 -29.22 7.21
C ARG A 526 16.09 -29.01 8.06
N SER A 527 16.62 -27.78 8.09
CA SER A 527 17.78 -27.44 8.90
C SER A 527 17.46 -27.32 10.41
N ALA A 528 16.18 -27.15 10.77
CA ALA A 528 15.69 -27.11 12.15
C ALA A 528 15.62 -28.54 12.75
N ARG A 529 16.60 -28.87 13.60
CA ARG A 529 16.78 -30.23 14.14
C ARG A 529 15.92 -30.55 15.37
N ASP A 530 15.41 -29.53 16.06
CA ASP A 530 14.60 -29.68 17.27
C ASP A 530 13.15 -29.25 17.02
N SER A 531 12.20 -29.81 17.78
CA SER A 531 10.77 -29.51 17.58
C SER A 531 10.41 -28.06 17.87
N ARG A 532 11.11 -27.38 18.80
CA ARG A 532 10.80 -26.01 19.20
C ARG A 532 11.15 -25.00 18.11
N THR A 533 12.08 -25.33 17.22
CA THR A 533 12.41 -24.54 16.03
C THR A 533 11.62 -25.00 14.81
N ALA A 534 11.48 -26.31 14.62
CA ALA A 534 10.89 -26.87 13.41
C ALA A 534 9.36 -26.76 13.34
N GLU A 535 8.63 -26.85 14.46
CA GLU A 535 7.16 -26.74 14.47
C GLU A 535 6.64 -25.35 14.08
N PRO A 536 7.15 -24.22 14.63
CA PRO A 536 6.75 -22.90 14.19
C PRO A 536 7.01 -22.66 12.69
N LEU A 537 8.16 -23.13 12.19
CA LEU A 537 8.53 -22.98 10.79
C LEU A 537 7.65 -23.83 9.87
N ARG A 538 7.32 -25.07 10.24
CA ARG A 538 6.35 -25.90 9.51
C ARG A 538 4.97 -25.26 9.46
N ALA A 539 4.50 -24.66 10.56
CA ALA A 539 3.21 -23.97 10.57
C ALA A 539 3.15 -22.81 9.57
N LEU A 540 4.22 -22.01 9.49
CA LEU A 540 4.34 -20.95 8.48
C LEU A 540 4.51 -21.50 7.06
N GLN A 541 5.30 -22.56 6.88
CA GLN A 541 5.51 -23.20 5.57
C GLN A 541 4.20 -23.70 4.98
N THR A 542 3.38 -24.38 5.79
CA THR A 542 2.05 -24.85 5.35
C THR A 542 1.15 -23.67 4.99
N LEU A 543 1.11 -22.60 5.80
CA LEU A 543 0.30 -21.43 5.49
C LEU A 543 0.75 -20.74 4.18
N TYR A 544 2.04 -20.51 4.01
CA TYR A 544 2.60 -19.93 2.78
C TYR A 544 2.30 -20.81 1.55
N GLY A 545 2.47 -22.13 1.68
CA GLY A 545 2.16 -23.07 0.60
C GLY A 545 0.69 -23.03 0.18
N LEU A 546 -0.23 -22.95 1.15
CA LEU A 546 -1.65 -22.81 0.88
C LEU A 546 -2.01 -21.45 0.26
N ASP A 547 -1.38 -20.36 0.71
CA ASP A 547 -1.52 -19.03 0.09
C ASP A 547 -1.07 -19.05 -1.40
N VAL A 548 0.02 -19.75 -1.70
CA VAL A 548 0.51 -19.96 -3.08
C VAL A 548 -0.53 -20.72 -3.91
N LEU A 549 -1.07 -21.81 -3.39
CA LEU A 549 -2.08 -22.61 -4.09
C LEU A 549 -3.38 -21.84 -4.32
N GLU A 550 -3.84 -21.04 -3.34
CA GLU A 550 -5.03 -20.18 -3.51
C GLU A 550 -4.81 -19.12 -4.60
N ARG A 551 -3.65 -18.46 -4.60
CA ARG A 551 -3.28 -17.45 -5.61
C ARG A 551 -3.30 -18.04 -7.02
N ASP A 552 -2.76 -19.25 -7.18
CA ASP A 552 -2.56 -19.88 -8.49
C ASP A 552 -3.71 -20.83 -8.88
N LEU A 553 -4.78 -20.89 -8.08
CA LEU A 553 -5.87 -21.85 -8.18
C LEU A 553 -6.53 -21.88 -9.56
N ALA A 554 -6.74 -20.70 -10.17
CA ALA A 554 -7.35 -20.59 -11.49
C ALA A 554 -6.55 -21.36 -12.56
N TRP A 555 -5.21 -21.23 -12.54
CA TRP A 555 -4.34 -21.94 -13.47
C TRP A 555 -4.36 -23.45 -13.23
N HIS A 556 -4.40 -23.86 -11.96
CA HIS A 556 -4.44 -25.27 -11.60
C HIS A 556 -5.75 -25.96 -12.01
N LEU A 557 -6.88 -25.26 -11.89
CA LEU A 557 -8.17 -25.73 -12.36
C LEU A 557 -8.23 -25.82 -13.90
N GLU A 558 -7.73 -24.80 -14.60
CA GLU A 558 -7.68 -24.78 -16.08
C GLU A 558 -6.78 -25.88 -16.65
N SER A 559 -5.59 -26.08 -16.05
CA SER A 559 -4.64 -27.12 -16.47
C SER A 559 -5.09 -28.54 -16.09
N GLY A 560 -6.09 -28.68 -15.22
CA GLY A 560 -6.54 -29.96 -14.65
C GLY A 560 -5.54 -30.58 -13.67
N THR A 561 -4.60 -29.80 -13.13
CA THR A 561 -3.68 -30.25 -12.08
C THR A 561 -4.33 -30.28 -10.70
N LEU A 562 -5.39 -29.49 -10.49
CA LEU A 562 -6.28 -29.55 -9.32
C LEU A 562 -7.75 -29.59 -9.78
N THR A 563 -8.62 -30.14 -8.93
CA THR A 563 -10.08 -30.16 -9.13
C THR A 563 -10.78 -29.13 -8.24
N ALA A 564 -12.07 -28.86 -8.49
CA ALA A 564 -12.88 -28.04 -7.61
C ALA A 564 -12.96 -28.60 -6.17
N ALA A 565 -12.85 -29.92 -6.00
CA ALA A 565 -12.81 -30.55 -4.68
C ALA A 565 -11.47 -30.29 -3.97
N ASP A 566 -10.36 -30.22 -4.70
CA ASP A 566 -9.06 -29.80 -4.15
C ASP A 566 -9.11 -28.33 -3.69
N ALA A 567 -9.72 -27.45 -4.49
CA ALA A 567 -9.92 -26.05 -4.14
C ALA A 567 -10.61 -25.88 -2.77
N ALA A 568 -11.73 -26.57 -2.55
CA ALA A 568 -12.43 -26.54 -1.27
C ALA A 568 -11.59 -27.07 -0.09
N ARG A 569 -10.75 -28.09 -0.33
CA ARG A 569 -9.81 -28.60 0.68
C ARG A 569 -8.73 -27.58 1.00
N ILE A 570 -8.18 -26.88 0.01
CA ILE A 570 -7.18 -25.83 0.20
C ILE A 570 -7.73 -24.72 1.11
N HIS A 571 -8.93 -24.22 0.83
CA HIS A 571 -9.56 -23.18 1.65
C HIS A 571 -9.74 -23.63 3.11
N THR A 572 -10.23 -24.85 3.32
CA THR A 572 -10.42 -25.42 4.66
C THR A 572 -9.07 -25.61 5.39
N ALA A 573 -8.08 -26.16 4.70
CA ALA A 573 -6.73 -26.35 5.22
C ALA A 573 -6.07 -25.03 5.62
N ARG A 574 -6.32 -23.96 4.87
CA ARG A 574 -5.78 -22.63 5.15
C ARG A 574 -6.30 -22.07 6.47
N GLU A 575 -7.60 -22.20 6.74
CA GLU A 575 -8.18 -21.79 8.03
C GLU A 575 -7.55 -22.54 9.21
N ALA A 576 -7.31 -23.85 9.05
CA ALA A 576 -6.61 -24.66 10.04
C ALA A 576 -5.14 -24.23 10.21
N ALA A 577 -4.45 -23.91 9.11
CA ALA A 577 -3.06 -23.44 9.13
C ALA A 577 -2.90 -22.11 9.89
N VAL A 578 -3.82 -21.15 9.69
CA VAL A 578 -3.86 -19.89 10.47
C VAL A 578 -3.94 -20.17 11.97
N THR A 579 -4.78 -21.13 12.38
CA THR A 579 -4.92 -21.54 13.78
C THR A 579 -3.64 -22.18 14.33
N ARG A 580 -2.90 -22.95 13.51
CA ARG A 580 -1.60 -23.51 13.91
C ARG A 580 -0.55 -22.43 14.09
N VAL A 581 -0.46 -21.47 13.17
CA VAL A 581 0.46 -20.32 13.29
C VAL A 581 0.16 -19.51 14.56
N HIS A 582 -1.12 -19.31 14.89
CA HIS A 582 -1.53 -18.59 16.11
C HIS A 582 -0.89 -19.17 17.39
N ARG A 583 -0.80 -20.51 17.51
CA ARG A 583 -0.20 -21.20 18.67
C ARG A 583 1.29 -20.86 18.87
N HIS A 584 1.99 -20.54 17.78
CA HIS A 584 3.40 -20.21 17.78
C HIS A 584 3.68 -18.71 17.62
N ALA A 585 2.64 -17.87 17.52
CA ALA A 585 2.78 -16.45 17.20
C ALA A 585 3.76 -15.69 18.11
N PRO A 586 3.78 -15.87 19.45
CA PRO A 586 4.76 -15.19 20.30
C PRO A 586 6.20 -15.55 19.95
N ALA A 587 6.49 -16.84 19.74
CA ALA A 587 7.83 -17.31 19.40
C ALA A 587 8.26 -16.84 17.99
N LEU A 588 7.33 -16.79 17.04
CA LEU A 588 7.56 -16.28 15.69
C LEU A 588 7.84 -14.76 15.71
N VAL A 589 7.04 -13.97 16.43
CA VAL A 589 7.29 -12.52 16.54
C VAL A 589 8.63 -12.23 17.19
N GLU A 590 8.98 -12.94 18.27
CA GLU A 590 10.29 -12.81 18.90
C GLU A 590 11.43 -13.22 17.95
N ALA A 591 11.21 -14.27 17.14
CA ALA A 591 12.17 -14.78 16.16
C ALA A 591 12.51 -13.82 15.02
N LEU A 592 11.71 -12.77 14.78
CA LEU A 592 12.05 -11.70 13.83
C LEU A 592 13.26 -10.86 14.30
N ALA A 593 13.64 -10.94 15.59
CA ALA A 593 14.81 -10.28 16.17
C ALA A 593 14.83 -8.74 16.00
N VAL A 594 13.65 -8.11 16.08
CA VAL A 594 13.47 -6.65 16.08
C VAL A 594 12.97 -6.20 17.46
N PRO A 595 13.85 -5.76 18.38
CA PRO A 595 13.41 -5.32 19.69
C PRO A 595 12.63 -3.99 19.61
N PRO A 596 11.70 -3.71 20.54
CA PRO A 596 10.90 -2.47 20.54
C PRO A 596 11.76 -1.20 20.49
N ALA A 597 12.90 -1.20 21.21
CA ALA A 597 13.84 -0.09 21.21
C ALA A 597 14.32 0.27 19.80
N ARG A 598 14.55 -0.71 18.91
CA ARG A 598 14.99 -0.46 17.53
C ARG A 598 13.86 0.11 16.67
N LEU A 599 12.61 -0.29 16.90
CA LEU A 599 11.47 0.21 16.15
C LEU A 599 11.23 1.70 16.40
N HIS A 600 11.48 2.17 17.63
CA HIS A 600 11.07 3.50 18.11
C HIS A 600 9.59 3.80 17.82
N ALA A 601 8.74 2.76 17.84
CA ALA A 601 7.32 2.86 17.53
C ALA A 601 6.51 2.71 18.82
N PRO A 602 5.82 3.78 19.30
CA PRO A 602 5.01 3.72 20.51
C PRO A 602 4.02 2.56 20.54
N MET A 603 3.44 2.19 19.39
CA MET A 603 2.50 1.06 19.27
C MET A 603 3.12 -0.32 19.61
N ALA A 604 4.43 -0.46 19.49
CA ALA A 604 5.15 -1.71 19.72
C ALA A 604 5.63 -1.86 21.17
N GLU A 605 5.50 -0.82 21.99
CA GLU A 605 5.88 -0.85 23.40
C GLU A 605 5.03 -1.84 24.21
N ARG A 606 5.54 -2.24 25.38
CA ARG A 606 4.80 -3.13 26.30
C ARG A 606 3.53 -2.48 26.86
N ASP A 607 3.54 -1.15 26.94
CA ASP A 607 2.38 -0.33 27.26
C ASP A 607 2.33 0.81 26.25
N TYR A 608 1.70 0.54 25.10
CA TYR A 608 1.57 1.53 24.03
C TYR A 608 0.72 2.74 24.42
N ILE A 609 -0.11 2.63 25.47
CA ILE A 609 -0.93 3.74 25.97
C ILE A 609 -0.04 4.71 26.72
N ALA A 610 0.77 4.23 27.67
CA ALA A 610 1.74 5.05 28.39
C ALA A 610 2.80 5.66 27.45
N ALA A 611 3.15 4.97 26.36
CA ALA A 611 4.08 5.50 25.36
C ALA A 611 3.51 6.70 24.57
N LEU A 612 2.19 6.82 24.46
CA LEU A 612 1.51 7.93 23.75
C LEU A 612 0.93 8.99 24.68
N VAL A 613 0.61 8.62 25.92
CA VAL A 613 0.07 9.51 26.95
C VAL A 613 1.11 9.58 28.07
N PRO A 614 1.98 10.62 28.08
CA PRO A 614 2.95 10.79 29.14
C PRO A 614 2.24 10.81 30.49
N ALA A 615 2.79 10.10 31.48
CA ALA A 615 2.28 10.17 32.85
C ALA A 615 2.30 11.63 33.32
N GLY A 616 1.14 12.20 33.62
CA GLY A 616 1.05 13.45 34.35
C GLY A 616 1.77 13.35 35.71
N PRO A 617 2.02 14.48 36.40
CA PRO A 617 2.68 14.46 37.70
C PRO A 617 2.00 13.43 38.61
N ARG A 618 2.78 12.44 39.08
CA ARG A 618 2.31 11.32 39.91
C ARG A 618 1.60 11.87 41.15
N GLY A 619 0.27 11.77 41.16
CA GLY A 619 -0.61 12.16 42.27
C GLY A 619 -1.78 11.19 42.47
N GLY A 620 -1.64 9.93 42.06
CA GLY A 620 -2.64 8.88 42.28
C GLY A 620 -1.96 7.61 42.81
N PRO A 621 -2.52 6.96 43.84
CA PRO A 621 -1.86 5.84 44.51
C PRO A 621 -1.84 4.58 43.63
N GLU A 622 -0.71 3.87 43.69
CA GLU A 622 -0.42 2.61 42.99
C GLU A 622 -1.43 1.50 43.35
N PRO A 623 -1.86 0.66 42.38
CA PRO A 623 -2.75 -0.46 42.68
C PRO A 623 -1.95 -1.66 43.21
N THR A 624 -1.99 -1.86 44.52
CA THR A 624 -1.56 -3.13 45.14
C THR A 624 -2.50 -4.27 44.74
N ARG A 625 -1.91 -5.34 44.20
CA ARG A 625 -2.54 -6.65 44.01
C ARG A 625 -2.96 -7.27 45.35
N THR A 626 -3.95 -8.17 45.26
CA THR A 626 -4.69 -8.92 46.32
C THR A 626 -5.91 -8.13 46.82
N SER A 627 -7.11 -8.68 46.95
CA SER A 627 -7.49 -10.04 47.31
C SER A 627 -8.96 -10.30 46.94
N THR A 628 -9.26 -11.57 46.67
CA THR A 628 -10.50 -12.32 46.93
C THR A 628 -11.84 -11.58 46.99
N VAL A 629 -12.72 -11.97 46.07
CA VAL A 629 -14.14 -11.62 46.00
C VAL A 629 -14.95 -12.41 47.05
N ARG A 630 -15.89 -11.68 47.69
CA ARG A 630 -17.16 -12.06 48.35
C ARG A 630 -17.17 -11.97 49.88
N PRO A 631 -18.35 -11.80 50.51
CA PRO A 631 -19.49 -10.93 50.14
C PRO A 631 -20.07 -10.21 51.38
N ILE A 632 -20.61 -8.99 51.27
CA ILE A 632 -21.44 -8.43 52.36
C ILE A 632 -22.61 -7.65 51.76
N ASP A 633 -23.80 -8.17 52.06
CA ASP A 633 -25.10 -7.52 52.01
C ASP A 633 -25.21 -6.44 53.10
N GLU A 634 -25.97 -5.38 52.77
CA GLU A 634 -26.71 -4.47 53.66
C GLU A 634 -25.86 -3.70 54.71
N GLU A 635 -25.86 -2.38 54.82
CA GLU A 635 -26.83 -1.36 54.47
C GLU A 635 -26.10 -0.01 54.65
N THR A 636 -25.73 0.66 53.57
CA THR A 636 -25.55 2.13 53.49
C THR A 636 -25.35 2.46 52.02
N SER A 637 -26.46 2.55 51.29
CA SER A 637 -26.48 2.89 49.87
C SER A 637 -25.94 4.31 49.63
N PRO A 638 -24.86 4.49 48.85
CA PRO A 638 -24.55 5.78 48.27
C PRO A 638 -25.59 6.06 47.20
N THR A 639 -26.22 7.23 47.29
CA THR A 639 -27.20 7.77 46.34
C THR A 639 -26.70 7.61 44.91
N THR A 640 -27.22 6.57 44.27
CA THR A 640 -27.23 6.35 42.84
C THR A 640 -27.92 7.53 42.19
N ARG A 641 -27.23 8.24 41.30
CA ARG A 641 -27.93 8.85 40.17
C ARG A 641 -28.22 7.73 39.17
N THR A 642 -29.16 6.86 39.54
CA THR A 642 -29.88 6.01 38.61
C THR A 642 -30.67 6.95 37.70
N SER A 643 -30.09 7.35 36.57
CA SER A 643 -30.94 7.52 35.39
C SER A 643 -31.45 6.12 35.05
N PRO A 644 -32.76 5.87 35.06
CA PRO A 644 -33.30 4.56 34.77
C PRO A 644 -32.84 4.19 33.36
N THR A 645 -32.05 3.13 33.20
CA THR A 645 -32.01 2.42 31.92
C THR A 645 -33.34 1.68 31.81
N THR A 646 -34.42 2.43 31.57
CA THR A 646 -35.56 1.91 30.85
C THR A 646 -34.98 1.28 29.58
N ARG A 647 -35.12 -0.03 29.40
CA ARG A 647 -34.92 -0.63 28.08
C ARG A 647 -35.84 0.15 27.14
N THR A 648 -35.28 1.06 26.35
CA THR A 648 -36.02 1.72 25.29
C THR A 648 -36.57 0.62 24.41
N SER A 649 -37.89 0.52 24.30
CA SER A 649 -38.50 -0.49 23.45
C SER A 649 -37.98 -0.29 22.02
N PRO A 650 -37.81 -1.37 21.23
CA PRO A 650 -37.40 -1.22 19.84
C PRO A 650 -38.26 -0.21 19.07
N ALA A 651 -39.56 -0.17 19.32
CA ALA A 651 -40.47 0.83 18.74
C ALA A 651 -40.10 2.28 19.13
N ALA A 652 -39.73 2.53 20.39
CA ALA A 652 -39.35 3.86 20.85
C ALA A 652 -38.03 4.37 20.23
N LEU A 653 -37.17 3.48 19.68
CA LEU A 653 -35.95 3.91 18.97
C LEU A 653 -36.24 4.55 17.61
N PHE A 654 -37.37 4.19 16.99
CA PHE A 654 -37.80 4.72 15.68
C PHE A 654 -38.70 5.95 15.81
N SER A 655 -39.05 6.36 17.04
CA SER A 655 -39.82 7.57 17.28
C SER A 655 -39.04 8.82 16.87
N LEU A 656 -39.74 9.76 16.24
CA LEU A 656 -39.29 11.09 15.89
C LEU A 656 -40.05 12.17 16.69
N GLU A 657 -40.64 11.79 17.82
CA GLU A 657 -41.38 12.70 18.69
C GLU A 657 -40.51 13.91 19.08
N ASN A 658 -41.07 15.11 18.93
CA ASN A 658 -40.41 16.40 19.18
C ASN A 658 -39.22 16.71 18.25
N LYS A 659 -39.11 16.03 17.09
CA LYS A 659 -38.12 16.38 16.07
C LYS A 659 -38.76 17.21 14.96
N THR A 660 -37.96 18.06 14.34
CA THR A 660 -38.37 18.80 13.14
C THR A 660 -37.60 18.31 11.91
N ALA A 661 -38.31 18.02 10.82
CA ALA A 661 -37.75 17.56 9.56
C ALA A 661 -37.87 18.60 8.44
N PHE A 662 -36.82 18.76 7.64
CA PHE A 662 -36.76 19.61 6.47
C PHE A 662 -36.60 18.74 5.23
N VAL A 663 -37.63 18.66 4.38
CA VAL A 663 -37.69 17.70 3.26
C VAL A 663 -37.82 18.43 1.93
N THR A 664 -36.83 18.26 1.04
CA THR A 664 -36.87 18.82 -0.32
C THR A 664 -37.59 17.90 -1.30
N GLY A 665 -38.37 18.47 -2.22
CA GLY A 665 -39.18 17.70 -3.17
C GLY A 665 -40.31 16.93 -2.49
N ALA A 666 -40.93 17.51 -1.45
CA ALA A 666 -41.89 16.83 -0.57
C ALA A 666 -43.31 16.67 -1.15
N SER A 667 -43.57 17.17 -2.37
CA SER A 667 -44.91 17.20 -2.94
C SER A 667 -45.38 15.85 -3.52
N ARG A 668 -44.45 14.92 -3.83
CA ARG A 668 -44.75 13.63 -4.49
C ARG A 668 -43.62 12.62 -4.36
N GLY A 669 -43.85 11.39 -4.81
CA GLY A 669 -42.89 10.28 -4.77
C GLY A 669 -42.28 10.08 -3.38
N PHE A 670 -40.98 9.76 -3.33
CA PHE A 670 -40.28 9.52 -2.06
C PHE A 670 -40.36 10.69 -1.08
N GLY A 671 -40.34 11.94 -1.55
CA GLY A 671 -40.35 13.10 -0.66
C GLY A 671 -41.66 13.21 0.12
N ARG A 672 -42.79 12.92 -0.54
CA ARG A 672 -44.12 12.87 0.10
C ARG A 672 -44.18 11.74 1.13
N GLU A 673 -43.82 10.52 0.73
CA GLU A 673 -43.91 9.36 1.62
C GLU A 673 -42.98 9.49 2.83
N ILE A 674 -41.77 10.04 2.64
CA ILE A 674 -40.84 10.32 3.74
C ILE A 674 -41.42 11.38 4.69
N ALA A 675 -42.03 12.44 4.17
CA ALA A 675 -42.63 13.50 4.99
C ALA A 675 -43.80 12.97 5.84
N LEU A 676 -44.70 12.19 5.24
CA LEU A 676 -45.82 11.56 5.95
C LEU A 676 -45.33 10.57 7.00
N ALA A 677 -44.38 9.69 6.64
CA ALA A 677 -43.82 8.72 7.59
C ALA A 677 -43.08 9.40 8.76
N TYR A 678 -42.47 10.57 8.54
CA TYR A 678 -41.88 11.35 9.62
C TYR A 678 -42.93 11.95 10.55
N ALA A 679 -44.04 12.45 10.00
CA ALA A 679 -45.17 12.92 10.80
C ALA A 679 -45.83 11.79 11.60
N GLU A 680 -46.05 10.62 10.98
CA GLU A 680 -46.55 9.42 11.65
C GLU A 680 -45.63 8.96 12.79
N ALA A 681 -44.32 9.09 12.61
CA ALA A 681 -43.32 8.77 13.63
C ALA A 681 -43.19 9.86 14.72
N GLY A 682 -43.83 11.02 14.55
CA GLY A 682 -43.96 12.06 15.56
C GLY A 682 -43.25 13.40 15.28
N ALA A 683 -42.73 13.61 14.07
CA ALA A 683 -42.01 14.83 13.71
C ALA A 683 -42.93 15.92 13.14
N ASP A 684 -42.57 17.18 13.36
CA ASP A 684 -43.09 18.31 12.58
C ASP A 684 -42.27 18.45 11.29
N VAL A 685 -42.88 18.92 10.19
CA VAL A 685 -42.26 18.84 8.86
C VAL A 685 -42.34 20.15 8.07
N ALA A 686 -41.19 20.68 7.66
CA ALA A 686 -41.06 21.69 6.62
C ALA A 686 -41.04 21.02 5.23
N LEU A 687 -42.06 21.32 4.42
CA LEU A 687 -42.31 20.72 3.11
C LEU A 687 -41.85 21.68 2.00
N LEU A 688 -40.85 21.29 1.22
CA LEU A 688 -40.32 22.13 0.14
C LEU A 688 -40.61 21.54 -1.23
N ALA A 689 -41.20 22.34 -2.12
CA ALA A 689 -41.28 22.10 -3.55
C ALA A 689 -41.57 23.41 -4.29
N ARG A 690 -41.54 23.38 -5.63
CA ARG A 690 -41.79 24.57 -6.46
C ARG A 690 -43.24 25.07 -6.33
N GLY A 691 -44.20 24.15 -6.43
CA GLY A 691 -45.63 24.44 -6.33
C GLY A 691 -46.15 24.19 -4.91
N THR A 692 -47.12 24.99 -4.47
CA THR A 692 -47.72 24.92 -3.13
C THR A 692 -48.94 24.00 -3.09
N ASP A 693 -49.76 23.92 -4.15
CA ASP A 693 -51.04 23.20 -4.10
C ASP A 693 -50.95 21.74 -3.67
N ASP A 694 -49.93 21.01 -4.15
CA ASP A 694 -49.71 19.62 -3.72
C ASP A 694 -49.04 19.53 -2.34
N LEU A 695 -48.25 20.52 -1.95
CA LEU A 695 -47.69 20.59 -0.60
C LEU A 695 -48.78 20.85 0.44
N GLU A 696 -49.77 21.69 0.13
CA GLU A 696 -50.91 21.97 1.01
C GLU A 696 -51.75 20.71 1.27
N LYS A 697 -51.87 19.81 0.28
CA LYS A 697 -52.53 18.51 0.49
C LYS A 697 -51.74 17.65 1.46
N VAL A 698 -50.42 17.54 1.26
CA VAL A 698 -49.54 16.79 2.17
C VAL A 698 -49.52 17.42 3.56
N ALA A 699 -49.54 18.75 3.66
CA ALA A 699 -49.64 19.48 4.91
C ALA A 699 -50.93 19.15 5.65
N ALA A 700 -52.07 19.19 4.97
CA ALA A 700 -53.36 18.82 5.56
C ALA A 700 -53.37 17.36 6.05
N GLU A 701 -52.74 16.43 5.32
CA GLU A 701 -52.57 15.05 5.78
C GLU A 701 -51.70 14.98 7.05
N ILE A 702 -50.57 15.69 7.10
CA ILE A 702 -49.71 15.78 8.30
C ILE A 702 -50.46 16.38 9.50
N GLU A 703 -51.27 17.42 9.27
CA GLU A 703 -52.09 18.04 10.31
C GLU A 703 -53.14 17.08 10.87
N THR A 704 -53.69 16.18 10.04
CA THR A 704 -54.63 15.15 10.51
C THR A 704 -53.96 14.13 11.45
N LEU A 705 -52.64 13.98 11.36
CA LEU A 705 -51.81 13.16 12.26
C LEU A 705 -51.45 13.91 13.56
N GLY A 706 -51.89 15.16 13.72
CA GLY A 706 -51.62 15.99 14.89
C GLY A 706 -50.22 16.60 14.92
N ARG A 707 -49.58 16.75 13.75
CA ARG A 707 -48.26 17.38 13.59
C ARG A 707 -48.34 18.67 12.80
N ASN A 708 -47.36 19.54 12.99
CA ASN A 708 -47.27 20.80 12.28
C ASN A 708 -46.59 20.60 10.91
N ALA A 709 -47.17 21.21 9.88
CA ALA A 709 -46.60 21.25 8.55
C ALA A 709 -46.34 22.70 8.13
N LEU A 710 -45.13 22.99 7.65
CA LEU A 710 -44.78 24.30 7.09
C LEU A 710 -44.55 24.16 5.59
N VAL A 711 -45.45 24.75 4.80
CA VAL A 711 -45.35 24.76 3.33
C VAL A 711 -44.40 25.86 2.87
N LEU A 712 -43.34 25.48 2.16
CA LEU A 712 -42.31 26.38 1.66
C LEU A 712 -42.15 26.25 0.15
N SER A 713 -42.61 27.27 -0.60
CA SER A 713 -42.35 27.35 -2.03
C SER A 713 -40.86 27.62 -2.29
N CYS A 714 -40.17 26.63 -2.83
CA CYS A 714 -38.74 26.68 -3.09
C CYS A 714 -38.37 25.89 -4.35
N ASP A 715 -37.81 26.59 -5.33
CA ASP A 715 -37.02 26.01 -6.39
C ASP A 715 -35.61 25.72 -5.88
N VAL A 716 -35.29 24.44 -5.70
CA VAL A 716 -33.99 23.96 -5.21
C VAL A 716 -32.82 24.27 -6.15
N SER A 717 -33.08 24.69 -7.40
CA SER A 717 -32.04 25.20 -8.30
C SER A 717 -31.63 26.65 -7.97
N ASN A 718 -32.34 27.32 -7.05
CA ASN A 718 -32.09 28.69 -6.63
C ASN A 718 -31.58 28.73 -5.18
N ALA A 719 -30.27 28.95 -5.01
CA ALA A 719 -29.62 29.03 -3.70
C ALA A 719 -30.26 30.07 -2.75
N GLY A 720 -30.74 31.20 -3.29
CA GLY A 720 -31.38 32.24 -2.49
C GLY A 720 -32.76 31.82 -1.98
N GLN A 721 -33.50 31.01 -2.73
CA GLN A 721 -34.76 30.42 -2.24
C GLN A 721 -34.50 29.37 -1.18
N ILE A 722 -33.49 28.51 -1.33
CA ILE A 722 -33.08 27.54 -0.31
C ILE A 722 -32.71 28.25 1.00
N ALA A 723 -31.91 29.30 0.93
CA ALA A 723 -31.50 30.05 2.11
C ALA A 723 -32.69 30.70 2.84
N ARG A 724 -33.67 31.23 2.10
CA ARG A 724 -34.91 31.76 2.69
C ARG A 724 -35.75 30.66 3.33
N ALA A 725 -36.00 29.58 2.61
CA ALA A 725 -36.78 28.46 3.13
C ALA A 725 -36.16 27.84 4.39
N ALA A 726 -34.83 27.71 4.45
CA ALA A 726 -34.13 27.28 5.66
C ALA A 726 -34.28 28.29 6.82
N SER A 727 -34.20 29.60 6.53
CA SER A 727 -34.44 30.65 7.52
C SER A 727 -35.87 30.62 8.05
N ASP A 728 -36.87 30.44 7.17
CA ASP A 728 -38.28 30.41 7.53
C ASP A 728 -38.60 29.17 8.37
N ALA A 729 -38.05 28.00 8.00
CA ALA A 729 -38.16 26.78 8.81
C ALA A 729 -37.55 26.94 10.22
N LEU A 730 -36.37 27.58 10.31
CA LEU A 730 -35.74 27.86 11.60
C LEU A 730 -36.49 28.91 12.42
N ALA A 731 -37.16 29.87 11.77
CA ALA A 731 -37.97 30.87 12.44
C ALA A 731 -39.26 30.27 13.02
N GLU A 732 -39.92 29.38 12.26
CA GLU A 732 -41.16 28.71 12.67
C GLU A 732 -40.92 27.68 13.78
N PHE A 733 -39.99 26.74 13.56
CA PHE A 733 -39.78 25.60 14.46
C PHE A 733 -38.68 25.83 15.51
N GLY A 734 -37.92 26.92 15.40
CA GLY A 734 -36.77 27.25 16.25
C GLY A 734 -35.52 26.41 15.99
N HIS A 735 -35.66 25.22 15.40
CA HIS A 735 -34.58 24.30 15.09
C HIS A 735 -34.99 23.32 13.99
N VAL A 736 -34.00 22.62 13.42
CA VAL A 736 -34.19 21.49 12.52
C VAL A 736 -33.31 20.35 13.01
N ASP A 737 -33.85 19.13 13.05
CA ASP A 737 -33.13 17.93 13.49
C ASP A 737 -32.79 17.01 12.32
N ILE A 738 -33.69 16.95 11.33
CA ILE A 738 -33.60 16.02 10.21
C ILE A 738 -33.61 16.83 8.92
N VAL A 739 -32.64 16.60 8.04
CA VAL A 739 -32.55 17.25 6.74
C VAL A 739 -32.54 16.18 5.66
N VAL A 740 -33.50 16.20 4.75
CA VAL A 740 -33.61 15.26 3.64
C VAL A 740 -33.43 15.99 2.31
N ASN A 741 -32.27 15.76 1.69
CA ASN A 741 -31.99 16.21 0.33
C ASN A 741 -32.54 15.18 -0.67
N ASN A 742 -33.83 15.31 -1.00
CA ASN A 742 -34.55 14.39 -1.88
C ASN A 742 -34.82 14.94 -3.29
N ALA A 743 -34.99 16.25 -3.45
CA ALA A 743 -35.29 16.83 -4.76
C ALA A 743 -34.24 16.45 -5.82
N ALA A 744 -34.71 15.96 -6.97
CA ALA A 744 -33.86 15.52 -8.07
C ALA A 744 -34.60 15.63 -9.42
N THR A 745 -33.83 15.60 -10.52
CA THR A 745 -34.30 15.44 -11.90
C THR A 745 -33.53 14.34 -12.63
N VAL A 746 -34.22 13.69 -13.57
CA VAL A 746 -33.68 12.74 -14.56
C VAL A 746 -34.09 13.15 -15.99
N ASP A 747 -34.53 14.40 -16.17
CA ASP A 747 -35.10 14.88 -17.43
C ASP A 747 -34.13 14.78 -18.62
N CYS A 748 -32.83 14.82 -18.32
CA CYS A 748 -31.74 14.69 -19.28
C CYS A 748 -31.15 13.27 -19.27
N ALA A 749 -31.91 12.31 -19.81
CA ALA A 749 -31.50 10.91 -19.98
C ALA A 749 -31.47 10.54 -21.48
N GLY A 750 -30.44 9.80 -21.90
CA GLY A 750 -30.23 9.48 -23.31
C GLY A 750 -28.81 8.99 -23.61
N PRO A 751 -28.54 8.52 -24.85
CA PRO A 751 -27.17 8.28 -25.28
C PRO A 751 -26.31 9.51 -25.00
N PHE A 752 -25.10 9.29 -24.48
CA PHE A 752 -24.25 10.41 -24.05
C PHE A 752 -24.01 11.46 -25.16
N LEU A 753 -23.91 11.02 -26.43
CA LEU A 753 -23.68 11.90 -27.57
C LEU A 753 -24.90 12.76 -27.95
N ASP A 754 -26.08 12.44 -27.43
CA ASP A 754 -27.31 13.20 -27.66
C ASP A 754 -27.57 14.23 -26.52
N LEU A 755 -26.77 14.17 -25.44
CA LEU A 755 -26.86 15.08 -24.32
C LEU A 755 -25.98 16.31 -24.53
N THR A 756 -26.49 17.47 -24.17
CA THR A 756 -25.75 18.74 -24.26
C THR A 756 -25.03 19.05 -22.94
N PHE A 757 -24.07 19.96 -22.99
CA PHE A 757 -23.47 20.45 -21.74
C PHE A 757 -24.48 21.24 -20.89
N GLN A 758 -25.52 21.84 -21.49
CA GLN A 758 -26.56 22.53 -20.73
C GLN A 758 -27.42 21.55 -19.94
N ASP A 759 -27.63 20.35 -20.46
CA ASP A 759 -28.27 19.24 -19.74
C ASP A 759 -27.47 18.83 -18.50
N TRP A 760 -26.13 18.80 -18.61
CA TRP A 760 -25.24 18.58 -17.46
C TRP A 760 -25.37 19.69 -16.43
N VAL A 761 -25.35 20.96 -16.86
CA VAL A 761 -25.51 22.12 -15.98
C VAL A 761 -26.84 22.08 -15.24
N HIS A 762 -27.93 21.78 -15.95
CA HIS A 762 -29.26 21.66 -15.35
C HIS A 762 -29.31 20.51 -14.32
N THR A 763 -28.89 19.31 -14.73
CA THR A 763 -28.89 18.11 -13.86
C THR A 763 -28.02 18.31 -12.62
N SER A 764 -26.83 18.90 -12.77
CA SER A 764 -25.91 19.19 -11.67
C SER A 764 -26.49 20.22 -10.70
N ARG A 765 -27.10 21.29 -11.22
CA ARG A 765 -27.70 22.33 -10.39
C ARG A 765 -28.83 21.78 -9.52
N VAL A 766 -29.70 20.96 -10.09
CA VAL A 766 -30.85 20.40 -9.38
C VAL A 766 -30.44 19.27 -8.43
N ASN A 767 -29.54 18.37 -8.83
CA ASN A 767 -29.25 17.16 -8.04
C ASN A 767 -28.09 17.33 -7.05
N LEU A 768 -27.07 18.12 -7.39
CA LEU A 768 -25.84 18.22 -6.61
C LEU A 768 -25.70 19.58 -5.92
N GLU A 769 -25.80 20.68 -6.66
CA GLU A 769 -25.62 22.03 -6.09
C GLU A 769 -26.70 22.35 -5.05
N SER A 770 -27.94 21.93 -5.30
CA SER A 770 -29.05 22.09 -4.34
C SER A 770 -28.73 21.49 -2.96
N MET A 771 -28.20 20.26 -2.92
CA MET A 771 -27.79 19.57 -1.71
C MET A 771 -26.68 20.34 -0.98
N LEU A 772 -25.71 20.86 -1.71
CA LEU A 772 -24.64 21.70 -1.14
C LEU A 772 -25.22 22.97 -0.51
N HIS A 773 -26.15 23.65 -1.20
CA HIS A 773 -26.79 24.86 -0.67
C HIS A 773 -27.64 24.59 0.57
N VAL A 774 -28.35 23.46 0.63
CA VAL A 774 -29.06 23.04 1.86
C VAL A 774 -28.06 22.76 2.99
N CYS A 775 -26.95 22.07 2.70
CA CYS A 775 -25.89 21.83 3.68
C CYS A 775 -25.29 23.15 4.21
N TYR A 776 -25.07 24.14 3.36
CA TYR A 776 -24.61 25.47 3.78
C TYR A 776 -25.64 26.21 4.63
N ALA A 777 -26.93 26.08 4.30
CA ALA A 777 -28.00 26.80 5.00
C ALA A 777 -28.28 26.21 6.39
N LEU A 778 -28.33 24.88 6.53
CA LEU A 778 -28.74 24.20 7.77
C LEU A 778 -27.59 23.58 8.56
N GLY A 779 -26.49 23.20 7.89
CA GLY A 779 -25.32 22.58 8.53
C GLY A 779 -24.75 23.36 9.72
N PRO A 780 -24.59 24.69 9.65
CA PRO A 780 -24.14 25.48 10.79
C PRO A 780 -25.05 25.37 12.02
N GLN A 781 -26.37 25.26 11.85
CA GLN A 781 -27.30 25.06 12.96
C GLN A 781 -27.18 23.64 13.52
N LEU A 782 -27.15 22.60 12.69
CA LEU A 782 -26.99 21.20 13.14
C LEU A 782 -25.70 21.01 13.96
N ILE A 783 -24.59 21.60 13.49
CA ILE A 783 -23.30 21.56 14.20
C ILE A 783 -23.37 22.28 15.54
N ARG A 784 -23.97 23.47 15.59
CA ARG A 784 -24.15 24.22 16.86
C ARG A 784 -25.06 23.49 17.83
N GLN A 785 -26.10 22.82 17.32
CA GLN A 785 -27.03 22.02 18.11
C GLN A 785 -26.35 20.81 18.75
N GLY A 786 -25.29 20.28 18.13
CA GLY A 786 -24.57 19.11 18.65
C GLY A 786 -25.28 17.78 18.33
N SER A 787 -26.35 17.82 17.54
CA SER A 787 -27.14 16.67 17.12
C SER A 787 -27.87 16.96 15.81
N GLY A 788 -28.02 15.94 14.96
CA GLY A 788 -28.80 16.04 13.74
C GLY A 788 -28.62 14.83 12.83
N SER A 789 -29.54 14.65 11.88
CA SER A 789 -29.45 13.63 10.82
C SER A 789 -29.66 14.27 9.45
N LEU A 790 -28.61 14.26 8.63
CA LEU A 790 -28.66 14.69 7.24
C LEU A 790 -28.68 13.45 6.33
N ILE A 791 -29.71 13.35 5.50
CA ILE A 791 -29.98 12.22 4.62
C ILE A 791 -29.96 12.73 3.18
N ASN A 792 -28.98 12.28 2.41
CA ASN A 792 -28.89 12.56 0.99
C ASN A 792 -29.54 11.41 0.22
N VAL A 793 -30.64 11.66 -0.48
CA VAL A 793 -31.27 10.65 -1.35
C VAL A 793 -30.47 10.58 -2.66
N ALA A 794 -29.55 9.63 -2.70
CA ALA A 794 -28.70 9.33 -3.84
C ALA A 794 -29.44 8.41 -4.82
N SER A 795 -28.78 7.38 -5.35
CA SER A 795 -29.36 6.31 -6.16
C SER A 795 -28.34 5.20 -6.35
N ILE A 796 -28.78 3.97 -6.64
CA ILE A 796 -27.89 2.92 -7.14
C ILE A 796 -27.18 3.32 -8.46
N ALA A 797 -27.72 4.29 -9.20
CA ALA A 797 -27.04 4.89 -10.35
C ALA A 797 -25.75 5.64 -9.99
N GLY A 798 -25.55 5.97 -8.71
CA GLY A 798 -24.30 6.55 -8.20
C GLY A 798 -23.28 5.50 -7.72
N THR A 799 -23.68 4.23 -7.58
CA THR A 799 -22.77 3.14 -7.13
C THR A 799 -22.22 2.33 -8.29
N SER A 800 -22.95 2.30 -9.41
CA SER A 800 -22.61 1.52 -10.61
C SER A 800 -22.97 2.33 -11.87
N GLY A 801 -22.37 2.00 -13.01
CA GLY A 801 -22.70 2.65 -14.28
C GLY A 801 -24.08 2.22 -14.80
N PHE A 802 -24.94 3.19 -15.10
CA PHE A 802 -26.22 2.96 -15.78
C PHE A 802 -26.19 3.62 -17.16
N PRO A 803 -26.28 2.84 -18.25
CA PRO A 803 -26.43 3.41 -19.58
C PRO A 803 -27.59 4.40 -19.63
N PHE A 804 -27.46 5.43 -20.47
CA PHE A 804 -28.44 6.52 -20.65
C PHE A 804 -28.63 7.48 -19.45
N LEU A 805 -28.01 7.19 -18.29
CA LEU A 805 -28.11 8.03 -17.08
C LEU A 805 -26.75 8.63 -16.69
N SER A 806 -25.89 8.96 -17.66
CA SER A 806 -24.51 9.40 -17.41
C SER A 806 -24.41 10.63 -16.50
N PHE A 807 -25.19 11.68 -16.77
CA PHE A 807 -25.23 12.89 -15.93
C PHE A 807 -25.89 12.63 -14.57
N TYR A 808 -27.04 11.97 -14.56
CA TYR A 808 -27.75 11.62 -13.33
C TYR A 808 -26.85 10.78 -12.40
N GLY A 809 -26.30 9.68 -12.90
CA GLY A 809 -25.40 8.79 -12.16
C GLY A 809 -24.17 9.51 -11.63
N ALA A 810 -23.55 10.38 -12.44
CA ALA A 810 -22.42 11.20 -11.99
C ALA A 810 -22.79 12.13 -10.82
N THR A 811 -23.94 12.81 -10.87
CA THR A 811 -24.40 13.64 -9.75
C THR A 811 -24.67 12.83 -8.49
N LYS A 812 -25.29 11.65 -8.61
CA LYS A 812 -25.56 10.76 -7.46
C LYS A 812 -24.29 10.13 -6.89
N ALA A 813 -23.29 9.81 -7.71
CA ALA A 813 -21.97 9.36 -7.27
C ALA A 813 -21.23 10.46 -6.48
N ALA A 814 -21.31 11.72 -6.96
CA ALA A 814 -20.77 12.86 -6.24
C ALA A 814 -21.44 13.02 -4.87
N MET A 815 -22.78 12.92 -4.78
CA MET A 815 -23.51 12.95 -3.51
C MET A 815 -23.06 11.87 -2.52
N ILE A 816 -22.78 10.64 -2.99
CA ILE A 816 -22.25 9.56 -2.14
C ILE A 816 -20.87 9.91 -1.57
N SER A 817 -19.99 10.44 -2.42
CA SER A 817 -18.66 10.90 -1.98
C SER A 817 -18.77 12.03 -0.95
N PHE A 818 -19.58 13.06 -1.24
CA PHE A 818 -19.84 14.17 -0.33
C PHE A 818 -20.41 13.72 1.01
N THR A 819 -21.34 12.77 0.99
CA THR A 819 -21.93 12.19 2.20
C THR A 819 -20.85 11.61 3.11
N ARG A 820 -19.90 10.84 2.57
CA ARG A 820 -18.81 10.24 3.35
C ARG A 820 -17.86 11.27 3.93
N SER A 821 -17.53 12.31 3.15
CA SER A 821 -16.68 13.41 3.62
C SER A 821 -17.33 14.18 4.77
N LEU A 822 -18.57 14.65 4.57
CA LEU A 822 -19.30 15.40 5.59
C LEU A 822 -19.60 14.56 6.83
N ALA A 823 -19.86 13.25 6.66
CA ALA A 823 -20.00 12.33 7.79
C ALA A 823 -18.76 12.30 8.67
N ALA A 824 -17.56 12.26 8.08
CA ALA A 824 -16.31 12.26 8.83
C ALA A 824 -16.05 13.63 9.49
N GLU A 825 -16.35 14.71 8.80
CA GLU A 825 -16.15 16.08 9.29
C GLU A 825 -17.09 16.42 10.46
N TRP A 826 -18.37 16.05 10.38
CA TRP A 826 -19.39 16.50 11.32
C TRP A 826 -19.69 15.50 12.45
N ALA A 827 -19.15 14.28 12.40
CA ALA A 827 -19.40 13.25 13.40
C ALA A 827 -19.06 13.67 14.84
N ARG A 828 -17.97 14.43 15.05
CA ARG A 828 -17.59 14.93 16.39
C ARG A 828 -18.55 15.97 16.94
N SER A 829 -19.30 16.63 16.07
CA SER A 829 -20.37 17.57 16.43
C SER A 829 -21.71 16.86 16.65
N GLY A 830 -21.74 15.51 16.70
CA GLY A 830 -22.95 14.73 16.91
C GLY A 830 -23.94 14.71 15.74
N VAL A 831 -23.55 15.27 14.58
CA VAL A 831 -24.36 15.24 13.36
C VAL A 831 -24.01 14.00 12.54
N ARG A 832 -25.04 13.26 12.12
CA ARG A 832 -24.90 12.07 11.27
C ARG A 832 -25.24 12.46 9.84
N VAL A 833 -24.41 12.03 8.89
CA VAL A 833 -24.64 12.28 7.46
C VAL A 833 -24.64 10.95 6.73
N ASN A 834 -25.77 10.57 6.13
CA ASN A 834 -25.91 9.28 5.44
C ASN A 834 -26.55 9.46 4.07
N ALA A 835 -26.35 8.47 3.20
CA ALA A 835 -27.00 8.40 1.90
C ALA A 835 -28.06 7.30 1.92
N LEU A 836 -29.21 7.59 1.35
CA LEU A 836 -30.23 6.62 0.99
C LEU A 836 -30.08 6.34 -0.51
N THR A 837 -29.94 5.09 -0.92
CA THR A 837 -29.66 4.70 -2.31
C THR A 837 -30.80 3.84 -2.87
N PRO A 838 -31.89 4.46 -3.36
CA PRO A 838 -32.99 3.72 -3.99
C PRO A 838 -32.59 3.10 -5.33
N GLY A 839 -33.18 1.93 -5.63
CA GLY A 839 -33.31 1.36 -6.96
C GLY A 839 -34.54 1.86 -7.72
N TRP A 840 -35.01 1.07 -8.69
CA TRP A 840 -36.19 1.41 -9.49
C TRP A 840 -37.49 1.28 -8.68
N HIS A 841 -38.15 2.42 -8.44
CA HIS A 841 -39.46 2.49 -7.80
C HIS A 841 -40.45 3.21 -8.71
N ALA A 842 -41.74 2.92 -8.59
CA ALA A 842 -42.81 3.53 -9.37
C ALA A 842 -43.13 4.93 -8.85
N THR A 843 -42.40 5.93 -9.31
CA THR A 843 -42.56 7.35 -8.93
C THR A 843 -42.77 8.21 -10.17
N GLU A 844 -43.21 9.45 -10.00
CA GLU A 844 -43.32 10.39 -11.10
C GLU A 844 -41.97 10.72 -11.76
N LEU A 845 -40.86 10.55 -11.04
CA LEU A 845 -39.51 10.72 -11.60
C LEU A 845 -39.18 9.62 -12.61
N THR A 846 -39.71 8.42 -12.41
CA THR A 846 -39.40 7.21 -13.18
C THR A 846 -40.51 6.80 -14.16
N SER A 847 -41.62 7.54 -14.21
CA SER A 847 -42.80 7.17 -15.01
C SER A 847 -42.48 6.93 -16.48
N LYS A 848 -41.58 7.73 -17.08
CA LYS A 848 -41.13 7.54 -18.47
C LYS A 848 -40.55 6.14 -18.75
N PHE A 849 -39.91 5.51 -17.76
CA PHE A 849 -39.35 4.17 -17.87
C PHE A 849 -40.37 3.09 -17.47
N LEU A 850 -41.28 3.42 -16.55
CA LEU A 850 -42.34 2.53 -16.07
C LEU A 850 -43.44 2.32 -17.14
N ASP A 851 -43.83 3.40 -17.80
CA ASP A 851 -44.94 3.45 -18.76
C ASP A 851 -44.57 2.86 -20.13
N ASP A 852 -43.28 2.69 -20.41
CA ASP A 852 -42.78 1.98 -21.61
C ASP A 852 -42.68 0.48 -21.29
N PRO A 853 -43.53 -0.39 -21.90
CA PRO A 853 -43.59 -1.80 -21.54
C PRO A 853 -42.26 -2.54 -21.75
N ASP A 854 -41.53 -2.22 -22.81
CA ASP A 854 -40.29 -2.93 -23.17
C ASP A 854 -39.15 -2.54 -22.22
N ILE A 855 -39.04 -1.25 -21.91
CA ILE A 855 -38.06 -0.73 -20.93
C ILE A 855 -38.39 -1.26 -19.53
N SER A 856 -39.66 -1.20 -19.15
CA SER A 856 -40.14 -1.64 -17.84
C SER A 856 -39.89 -3.13 -17.61
N GLU A 857 -40.19 -3.98 -18.61
CA GLU A 857 -39.87 -5.41 -18.54
C GLU A 857 -38.36 -5.66 -18.44
N GLY A 858 -37.55 -4.92 -19.23
CA GLY A 858 -36.09 -5.02 -19.20
C GLY A 858 -35.47 -4.63 -17.85
N ILE A 859 -36.02 -3.61 -17.20
CA ILE A 859 -35.63 -3.18 -15.85
C ILE A 859 -36.00 -4.25 -14.82
N VAL A 860 -37.26 -4.70 -14.84
CA VAL A 860 -37.79 -5.69 -13.88
C VAL A 860 -36.98 -6.99 -13.91
N ARG A 861 -36.55 -7.45 -15.10
CA ARG A 861 -35.71 -8.65 -15.25
C ARG A 861 -34.35 -8.54 -14.55
N GLN A 862 -33.87 -7.33 -14.28
CA GLN A 862 -32.59 -7.09 -13.58
C GLN A 862 -32.77 -6.96 -12.06
N ILE A 863 -34.01 -6.87 -11.58
CA ILE A 863 -34.32 -6.72 -10.16
C ILE A 863 -34.69 -8.11 -9.61
N PRO A 864 -33.93 -8.68 -8.66
CA PRO A 864 -34.21 -10.01 -8.10
C PRO A 864 -35.62 -10.20 -7.54
N THR A 865 -36.23 -9.17 -6.95
CA THR A 865 -37.63 -9.24 -6.48
C THR A 865 -38.65 -9.32 -7.63
N GLY A 866 -38.23 -9.09 -8.88
CA GLY A 866 -39.07 -9.25 -10.07
C GLY A 866 -40.19 -8.22 -10.19
N ARG A 867 -40.05 -7.05 -9.56
CA ARG A 867 -41.00 -5.94 -9.65
C ARG A 867 -40.34 -4.58 -9.42
N TRP A 868 -41.05 -3.53 -9.80
CA TRP A 868 -40.77 -2.18 -9.33
C TRP A 868 -40.99 -2.10 -7.82
N GLY A 869 -40.16 -1.31 -7.14
CA GLY A 869 -40.42 -0.91 -5.76
C GLY A 869 -41.58 0.07 -5.68
N GLU A 870 -42.31 0.09 -4.57
CA GLU A 870 -43.35 1.09 -4.32
C GLU A 870 -42.77 2.27 -3.51
N PRO A 871 -43.19 3.53 -3.72
CA PRO A 871 -42.60 4.68 -3.06
C PRO A 871 -42.55 4.61 -1.53
N ASP A 872 -43.55 3.97 -0.90
CA ASP A 872 -43.65 3.77 0.54
C ASP A 872 -42.60 2.77 1.09
N GLU A 873 -42.04 1.90 0.26
CA GLU A 873 -41.03 0.92 0.68
C GLU A 873 -39.69 1.59 1.10
N ILE A 874 -39.51 2.87 0.79
CA ILE A 874 -38.34 3.65 1.21
C ILE A 874 -38.43 4.18 2.64
N VAL A 875 -39.64 4.31 3.20
CA VAL A 875 -39.86 5.10 4.41
C VAL A 875 -39.23 4.46 5.65
N GLY A 876 -39.21 3.12 5.73
CA GLY A 876 -38.57 2.42 6.85
C GLY A 876 -37.07 2.72 6.95
N ALA A 877 -36.39 2.80 5.81
CA ALA A 877 -34.98 3.19 5.74
C ALA A 877 -34.77 4.67 6.10
N ALA A 878 -35.66 5.55 5.64
CA ALA A 878 -35.62 6.97 5.96
C ALA A 878 -35.86 7.24 7.45
N VAL A 879 -36.83 6.57 8.08
CA VAL A 879 -37.12 6.67 9.53
C VAL A 879 -35.98 6.07 10.35
N TYR A 880 -35.40 4.95 9.92
CA TYR A 880 -34.19 4.41 10.55
C TYR A 880 -33.07 5.44 10.57
N LEU A 881 -32.74 6.05 9.43
CA LEU A 881 -31.67 7.04 9.32
C LEU A 881 -31.96 8.34 10.08
N ALA A 882 -33.22 8.76 10.19
CA ALA A 882 -33.62 9.96 10.94
C ALA A 882 -33.62 9.74 12.47
N SER A 883 -33.98 8.53 12.91
CA SER A 883 -34.26 8.22 14.30
C SER A 883 -33.01 7.84 15.12
N ASP A 884 -33.25 7.61 16.41
CA ASP A 884 -32.21 7.21 17.35
C ASP A 884 -31.76 5.74 17.13
N ALA A 885 -32.53 4.96 16.36
CA ALA A 885 -32.16 3.61 15.93
C ALA A 885 -30.83 3.59 15.15
N SER A 886 -30.47 4.68 14.48
CA SER A 886 -29.22 4.83 13.70
C SER A 886 -28.18 5.72 14.38
N LYS A 887 -28.21 5.88 15.72
CA LYS A 887 -27.29 6.72 16.51
C LYS A 887 -25.80 6.47 16.25
N ASN A 888 -25.42 5.27 15.81
CA ASN A 888 -24.03 4.92 15.47
C ASN A 888 -23.83 4.67 13.95
N THR A 889 -24.73 5.19 13.10
CA THR A 889 -24.63 5.09 11.64
C THR A 889 -24.44 6.47 11.04
N THR A 890 -23.23 6.73 10.51
CA THR A 890 -22.85 7.93 9.77
C THR A 890 -21.89 7.53 8.65
N GLY A 891 -21.95 8.20 7.50
CA GLY A 891 -21.16 7.89 6.30
C GLY A 891 -21.64 6.67 5.51
N SER A 892 -22.80 6.10 5.89
CA SER A 892 -23.34 4.89 5.27
C SER A 892 -24.14 5.20 4.01
N CYS A 893 -24.19 4.23 3.08
CA CYS A 893 -25.12 4.22 1.96
C CYS A 893 -26.10 3.07 2.18
N LEU A 894 -27.35 3.39 2.55
CA LEU A 894 -28.38 2.40 2.81
C LEU A 894 -29.19 2.16 1.53
N THR A 895 -28.99 0.99 0.92
CA THR A 895 -29.62 0.62 -0.36
C THR A 895 -30.98 -0.04 -0.17
N VAL A 896 -31.95 0.38 -0.98
CA VAL A 896 -33.28 -0.22 -1.09
C VAL A 896 -33.56 -0.38 -2.59
N ASP A 897 -33.29 -1.55 -3.17
CA ASP A 897 -33.27 -1.73 -4.64
C ASP A 897 -33.76 -3.10 -5.12
N GLY A 898 -34.46 -3.85 -4.27
CA GLY A 898 -34.91 -5.20 -4.60
C GLY A 898 -33.79 -6.21 -4.85
N GLY A 899 -32.54 -5.90 -4.45
CA GLY A 899 -31.37 -6.74 -4.63
C GLY A 899 -30.64 -6.52 -5.95
N GLN A 900 -30.99 -5.49 -6.73
CA GLN A 900 -30.39 -5.23 -8.04
C GLN A 900 -28.86 -5.08 -7.98
N THR A 901 -28.34 -4.49 -6.92
CA THR A 901 -26.89 -4.31 -6.69
C THR A 901 -26.22 -5.47 -5.96
N ALA A 902 -26.97 -6.50 -5.54
CA ALA A 902 -26.45 -7.58 -4.69
C ALA A 902 -25.57 -8.61 -5.42
N PHE A 903 -25.61 -8.68 -6.75
CA PHE A 903 -24.84 -9.66 -7.52
C PHE A 903 -24.39 -9.12 -8.88
N THR A 904 -23.21 -9.57 -9.33
CA THR A 904 -22.68 -9.31 -10.68
C THR A 904 -23.09 -10.44 -11.61
N GLY A 905 -23.88 -10.15 -12.65
CA GLY A 905 -24.27 -11.17 -13.64
C GLY A 905 -25.46 -10.85 -14.53
N GLY A 906 -26.26 -9.82 -14.19
CA GLY A 906 -27.47 -9.47 -14.95
C GLY A 906 -28.55 -10.54 -14.88
N SER A 907 -29.65 -10.35 -15.63
CA SER A 907 -30.81 -11.25 -15.61
C SER A 907 -30.47 -12.70 -15.99
N ALA A 908 -29.42 -12.92 -16.78
CA ALA A 908 -28.98 -14.25 -17.21
C ALA A 908 -28.57 -15.17 -16.04
N MET A 909 -28.01 -14.62 -14.97
CA MET A 909 -27.67 -15.40 -13.77
C MET A 909 -28.90 -15.74 -12.94
N THR A 910 -29.90 -14.85 -12.89
CA THR A 910 -31.18 -15.13 -12.21
C THR A 910 -31.97 -16.20 -12.95
N ASP A 911 -31.88 -16.25 -14.29
CA ASP A 911 -32.47 -17.32 -15.10
C ASP A 911 -31.84 -18.69 -14.83
N MET A 912 -30.60 -18.77 -14.33
CA MET A 912 -30.02 -20.05 -13.89
C MET A 912 -30.78 -20.68 -12.72
N LEU A 913 -31.55 -19.90 -11.94
CA LEU A 913 -32.43 -20.47 -10.91
C LEU A 913 -33.52 -21.38 -11.51
N LYS A 914 -33.88 -21.17 -12.79
CA LYS A 914 -34.81 -22.04 -13.53
C LYS A 914 -34.17 -23.36 -13.95
N LEU A 915 -32.84 -23.49 -13.92
CA LEU A 915 -32.12 -24.75 -14.20
C LEU A 915 -32.25 -25.78 -13.06
N GLY A 916 -32.93 -25.45 -11.96
CA GLY A 916 -33.11 -26.35 -10.82
C GLY A 916 -31.82 -26.63 -10.04
N ARG A 917 -31.92 -27.43 -8.96
CA ARG A 917 -30.72 -27.91 -8.24
C ARG A 917 -29.85 -28.68 -9.23
N VAL A 918 -28.64 -28.20 -9.48
CA VAL A 918 -27.61 -28.97 -10.18
C VAL A 918 -27.15 -30.11 -9.28
N SER A 919 -27.91 -31.20 -9.26
CA SER A 919 -27.53 -32.55 -8.82
C SER A 919 -28.76 -33.46 -8.83
N SER A 920 -28.91 -34.25 -9.90
CA SER A 920 -29.15 -35.69 -9.84
C SER A 920 -29.18 -36.30 -11.25
N THR A 921 -28.00 -36.56 -11.82
CA THR A 921 -27.62 -37.76 -12.61
C THR A 921 -26.14 -37.68 -12.93
#